data_AF-H8KU89-F1
#
_entry.id   AF-H8KU89-F1
#
_cell.length_a   1.000
_cell.length_b   1.000
_cell.length_c   1.000
_cell.angle_alpha   90.00
_cell.angle_beta   90.00
_cell.angle_gamma   90.00
#
_symmetry.space_group_name_H-M   'P 1'
#
loop_
_entity.id
_entity.type
_entity.pdbx_description
1 polymer ?
#
loop_
_entity_poly.entity_id
_entity_poly.type
_entity_poly.pdbx_seq_one_letter_code
_entity_poly.pdbx_strand_id
1 'polypeptide(L)'
;MGMQTSFPVFDADQVLTNNHLNDLRKYLDEQNRLTRSKLIGSGIVCGLEITVSSSAIKISKGCGLTSQGFLITLCDSEYTHCIPYTAPEFPEDFDFISQCGNGVPGSVPFYKPGFTEPMLQLISAKELEGLSTEIKNTAVALSAMSVQTLSELAVVLFLEAEQIKLKNCDTNDCNDKGSRMDFEPKVLLVQKAVLDRINADSKGQVTKNNLPHVELKRYNVPVRNLLTTSAVLAAFADITNDATIDKIDEALNSSFTNYSYLLDEQGGNPFGGVGNTLKSIRQKIVTTNPLFIQYFYDFLDDLIKAYYEFREKAYYVYSECCMDEMRFPLHLMLGEATVNTLPGKQSAYREFFIYSPLFDAQNYRLGEVRFLFARLKLLIQNFSTDDATLFEKRVIKITPSNLGKSHLSERCIPYYYNVIGGANQPALFKFWNYKKTLHGEADYNLSYKSNEYADPTNLLVRDPLLFDIEKYNFFRVEGHIGKQVGVALPGIINIKQEYNLPAEVIALSADYIGAILKGEEPQCVIQDLEADYRIIIAEFICKLHDAFCSIYRFDFSPKPLELVAVRSKAKAVAAAATNEEDEDLEVNELIGKTDFDGLAVNHPVLSRLVSEAHITKNYVKGSSILRICGVRKGSIGDIYLSNISDNIFTNPISLNTKIRAASLYFRFFELIDSIESMFKILLNNELSELNLTEFKNAYIRYEKEVKNLAKQLRVITDKVQVFLSTCIVEKLEALKDEYRRRMNQYALARKFNNYFKAHGGIEHKAGVSKGGTFILVYYEETRNRRFDISALFVNKNLGRLMLAKHPDLLARDVPDAELKAATEELQTAVEFKCPEQFTFLTNAVKDYLKTDINIPEASREALLAALRKAPERPGFSFASGTVIADFYVPYICCSDCTPVSYVLQPPEPLPLSVFADQPICNTEGTSYSVRLEVSGGTGPYTFIVNNVEQTNNTIVLASGSPDTKVTVKDAAGKTAEIVIKSHTCQPPCNLPCDGNSQACRYILWVAKPVGTRIVHETRGAKLRLVDENNQETVINLMPVFKEVFESVHNVILATNFDSIFKALTEKINNVIPAKFIGNNKPMFTYDAENQLWIIDKFDCHEVTLTLEVFMSFSDEQLILNIIYDKDGVTIVDTQRQTKVIVPPFGCVQVNKCTGKVVNKCNETLKIDEIKGSQVEFNQPFFNFSTKPIFDKYFWYFHTGIPLYSDQVAPQKVQLLPSQEQPTVRVIGIKSSNGCFALLETKVALDIIVG
;
A
#
# COMPACT_ATOMS: atom_id res chain seq x y z
N MET A 1 11.23 -17.86 61.19
CA MET A 1 12.23 -18.86 61.60
C MET A 1 13.59 -18.22 61.44
N GLY A 2 14.38 -18.12 62.51
CA GLY A 2 15.78 -17.68 62.41
C GLY A 2 16.61 -18.81 61.80
N MET A 3 17.42 -18.50 60.79
CA MET A 3 18.41 -19.43 60.27
C MET A 3 19.49 -19.61 61.33
N GLN A 4 19.91 -20.84 61.60
CA GLN A 4 21.04 -21.09 62.48
C GLN A 4 22.32 -20.62 61.76
N THR A 5 22.99 -19.61 62.31
CA THR A 5 24.16 -18.95 61.70
C THR A 5 25.49 -19.49 62.21
N SER A 6 25.46 -20.59 62.98
CA SER A 6 26.69 -21.19 63.50
C SER A 6 26.57 -22.69 63.74
N PHE A 7 27.70 -23.39 63.63
CA PHE A 7 27.80 -24.82 63.94
C PHE A 7 29.05 -25.13 64.78
N PRO A 8 29.02 -26.19 65.62
CA PRO A 8 30.17 -26.61 66.40
C PRO A 8 31.22 -27.30 65.52
N VAL A 9 32.49 -27.01 65.77
CA VAL A 9 33.67 -27.71 65.25
C VAL A 9 34.22 -28.56 66.39
N PHE A 10 34.27 -29.87 66.18
CA PHE A 10 34.67 -30.83 67.22
C PHE A 10 36.20 -30.92 67.30
N ASP A 11 36.76 -30.64 68.48
CA ASP A 11 38.19 -30.80 68.79
C ASP A 11 38.50 -32.18 69.40
N ALA A 12 39.77 -32.58 69.45
CA ALA A 12 40.20 -33.83 70.07
C ALA A 12 39.85 -33.88 71.58
N ASP A 13 39.61 -35.08 72.13
CA ASP A 13 39.17 -35.40 73.51
C ASP A 13 37.65 -35.56 73.78
N GLN A 14 36.84 -35.80 72.74
CA GLN A 14 35.43 -36.25 72.89
C GLN A 14 35.27 -37.78 72.71
N VAL A 15 34.24 -38.39 73.31
CA VAL A 15 34.00 -39.86 73.35
C VAL A 15 33.81 -40.48 71.95
N LEU A 16 33.35 -39.68 70.98
CA LEU A 16 33.37 -39.99 69.55
C LEU A 16 34.60 -39.29 68.94
N THR A 17 35.35 -39.98 68.08
CA THR A 17 36.50 -39.38 67.37
C THR A 17 36.03 -38.17 66.58
N ASN A 18 36.54 -36.99 66.90
CA ASN A 18 36.22 -35.70 66.30
C ASN A 18 36.18 -35.74 64.76
N ASN A 19 37.12 -36.46 64.14
CA ASN A 19 37.17 -36.64 62.68
C ASN A 19 35.87 -37.24 62.12
N HIS A 20 35.33 -38.31 62.72
CA HIS A 20 34.10 -38.93 62.22
C HIS A 20 32.88 -38.00 62.29
N LEU A 21 32.82 -37.12 63.30
CA LEU A 21 31.72 -36.16 63.44
C LEU A 21 31.86 -34.99 62.47
N ASN A 22 33.06 -34.45 62.32
CA ASN A 22 33.35 -33.39 61.35
C ASN A 22 33.20 -33.90 59.90
N ASP A 23 33.61 -35.13 59.60
CA ASP A 23 33.45 -35.78 58.29
C ASP A 23 31.98 -36.03 57.93
N LEU A 24 31.18 -36.52 58.88
CA LEU A 24 29.74 -36.72 58.68
C LEU A 24 29.04 -35.38 58.39
N ARG A 25 29.37 -34.33 59.15
CA ARG A 25 28.87 -32.97 58.92
C ARG A 25 29.29 -32.49 57.53
N LYS A 26 30.59 -32.61 57.20
CA LYS A 26 31.15 -32.23 55.90
C LYS A 26 30.39 -32.89 54.76
N TYR A 27 30.19 -34.21 54.83
CA TYR A 27 29.42 -34.96 53.82
C TYR A 27 27.99 -34.41 53.67
N LEU A 28 27.25 -34.22 54.76
CA LEU A 28 25.87 -33.72 54.70
C LEU A 28 25.79 -32.28 54.17
N ASP A 29 26.70 -31.41 54.60
CA ASP A 29 26.76 -30.01 54.18
C ASP A 29 27.15 -29.88 52.70
N GLU A 30 28.15 -30.65 52.25
CA GLU A 30 28.56 -30.71 50.85
C GLU A 30 27.42 -31.20 49.96
N GLN A 31 26.74 -32.30 50.32
CA GLN A 31 25.62 -32.81 49.53
C GLN A 31 24.49 -31.78 49.39
N ASN A 32 24.16 -31.06 50.47
CA ASN A 32 23.13 -30.01 50.44
C ASN A 32 23.56 -28.79 49.61
N ARG A 33 24.80 -28.34 49.76
CA ARG A 33 25.36 -27.20 49.01
C ARG A 33 25.47 -27.49 47.52
N LEU A 34 26.04 -28.63 47.16
CA LEU A 34 26.16 -29.07 45.76
C LEU A 34 24.80 -29.31 45.13
N THR A 35 23.81 -29.82 45.88
CA THR A 35 22.43 -29.91 45.40
C THR A 35 21.90 -28.53 45.00
N ARG A 36 22.13 -27.49 45.82
CA ARG A 36 21.70 -26.12 45.49
C ARG A 36 22.46 -25.57 44.28
N SER A 37 23.80 -25.57 44.29
CA SER A 37 24.57 -24.93 43.22
C SER A 37 24.53 -25.69 41.89
N LYS A 38 24.59 -27.03 41.90
CA LYS A 38 24.68 -27.86 40.68
C LYS A 38 23.32 -28.21 40.09
N LEU A 39 22.32 -28.51 40.93
CA LEU A 39 20.99 -28.88 40.43
C LEU A 39 20.08 -27.68 40.27
N ILE A 40 20.16 -26.64 41.12
CA ILE A 40 19.29 -25.46 41.04
C ILE A 40 19.99 -24.31 40.30
N GLY A 41 21.12 -23.84 40.83
CA GLY A 41 21.86 -22.70 40.30
C GLY A 41 22.48 -21.81 41.39
N SER A 42 23.08 -20.71 40.96
CA SER A 42 23.77 -19.75 41.84
C SER A 42 23.54 -18.31 41.36
N GLY A 43 23.60 -17.34 42.28
CA GLY A 43 23.33 -15.92 42.08
C GLY A 43 22.18 -15.40 42.95
N ILE A 44 21.75 -14.16 42.71
CA ILE A 44 20.62 -13.54 43.43
C ILE A 44 19.30 -14.17 42.97
N VAL A 45 18.56 -14.79 43.90
CA VAL A 45 17.28 -15.46 43.62
C VAL A 45 16.15 -14.44 43.52
N CYS A 46 16.05 -13.54 44.51
CA CYS A 46 15.04 -12.48 44.54
C CYS A 46 15.46 -11.35 45.49
N GLY A 47 15.01 -10.12 45.21
CA GLY A 47 15.31 -8.96 46.06
C GLY A 47 16.78 -8.56 46.00
N LEU A 48 17.34 -8.15 47.13
CA LEU A 48 18.71 -7.60 47.21
C LEU A 48 18.92 -6.44 46.23
N GLU A 49 17.88 -5.65 46.01
CA GLU A 49 17.90 -4.50 45.10
C GLU A 49 18.44 -3.27 45.81
N ILE A 50 19.36 -2.58 45.15
CA ILE A 50 19.96 -1.35 45.65
C ILE A 50 19.10 -0.16 45.24
N THR A 51 18.76 0.69 46.21
CA THR A 51 18.22 2.03 46.00
C THR A 51 19.17 3.04 46.65
N VAL A 52 19.85 3.82 45.83
CA VAL A 52 20.83 4.82 46.22
C VAL A 52 20.15 6.19 46.33
N SER A 53 20.42 6.90 47.43
CA SER A 53 20.09 8.31 47.63
C SER A 53 21.38 9.11 47.91
N SER A 54 21.27 10.43 48.04
CA SER A 54 22.43 11.29 48.36
C SER A 54 23.03 11.05 49.75
N SER A 55 22.34 10.33 50.63
CA SER A 55 22.76 10.12 52.02
C SER A 55 22.68 8.67 52.49
N ALA A 56 22.12 7.76 51.68
CA ALA A 56 21.90 6.38 52.09
C ALA A 56 21.93 5.42 50.90
N ILE A 57 22.32 4.17 51.18
CA ILE A 57 22.16 3.03 50.28
C ILE A 57 21.18 2.08 50.96
N LYS A 58 20.02 1.87 50.34
CA LYS A 58 19.01 0.92 50.82
C LYS A 58 19.10 -0.37 50.02
N ILE A 59 19.07 -1.51 50.71
CA ILE A 59 19.04 -2.85 50.09
C ILE A 59 17.73 -3.51 50.47
N SER A 60 16.98 -3.98 49.46
CA SER A 60 15.70 -4.65 49.69
C SER A 60 15.88 -6.07 50.24
N LYS A 61 14.87 -6.52 50.98
CA LYS A 61 14.77 -7.88 51.49
C LYS A 61 14.91 -8.88 50.34
N GLY A 62 15.79 -9.85 50.50
CA GLY A 62 16.04 -10.83 49.45
C GLY A 62 16.96 -11.96 49.88
N CYS A 63 17.24 -12.84 48.92
CA CYS A 63 18.17 -13.94 49.12
C CYS A 63 18.92 -14.29 47.83
N GLY A 64 20.08 -14.92 48.00
CA GLY A 64 20.90 -15.41 46.90
C GLY A 64 21.69 -16.65 47.32
N LEU A 65 22.17 -17.38 46.32
CA LEU A 65 23.00 -18.57 46.47
C LEU A 65 24.40 -18.28 45.94
N THR A 66 25.45 -18.57 46.71
CA THR A 66 26.82 -18.45 46.21
C THR A 66 27.17 -19.59 45.25
N SER A 67 28.28 -19.48 44.51
CA SER A 67 28.76 -20.56 43.63
C SER A 67 29.12 -21.85 44.39
N GLN A 68 29.45 -21.73 45.69
CA GLN A 68 29.64 -22.87 46.60
C GLN A 68 28.32 -23.37 47.24
N GLY A 69 27.16 -22.79 46.91
CA GLY A 69 25.85 -23.25 47.40
C GLY A 69 25.43 -22.72 48.78
N PHE A 70 26.11 -21.69 49.32
CA PHE A 70 25.67 -21.03 50.55
C PHE A 70 24.48 -20.12 50.29
N LEU A 71 23.49 -20.17 51.19
CA LEU A 71 22.34 -19.29 51.16
C LEU A 71 22.64 -18.02 51.96
N ILE A 72 22.59 -16.88 51.29
CA ILE A 72 22.69 -15.57 51.93
C ILE A 72 21.30 -14.93 51.91
N THR A 73 20.83 -14.51 53.08
CA THR A 73 19.54 -13.81 53.24
C THR A 73 19.76 -12.45 53.91
N LEU A 74 19.16 -11.40 53.37
CA LEU A 74 19.19 -10.07 53.95
C LEU A 74 17.76 -9.54 54.10
N CYS A 75 17.49 -8.88 55.23
CA CYS A 75 16.24 -8.14 55.44
C CYS A 75 16.30 -6.77 54.77
N ASP A 76 15.17 -6.05 54.73
CA ASP A 76 15.17 -4.64 54.30
C ASP A 76 16.05 -3.82 55.24
N SER A 77 17.14 -3.26 54.71
CA SER A 77 18.15 -2.53 55.48
C SER A 77 18.53 -1.22 54.78
N GLU A 78 18.72 -0.16 55.57
CA GLU A 78 19.18 1.16 55.11
C GLU A 78 20.53 1.50 55.76
N TYR A 79 21.54 1.74 54.94
CA TYR A 79 22.89 2.04 55.35
C TYR A 79 23.20 3.52 55.11
N THR A 80 23.76 4.18 56.13
CA THR A 80 24.03 5.64 56.11
C THR A 80 25.50 5.98 56.31
N HIS A 81 26.29 5.04 56.84
CA HIS A 81 27.71 5.22 57.13
C HIS A 81 28.53 4.06 56.58
N CYS A 82 29.83 4.28 56.42
CA CYS A 82 30.80 3.24 56.14
C CYS A 82 32.00 3.30 57.09
N ILE A 83 32.56 2.15 57.44
CA ILE A 83 33.78 2.01 58.25
C ILE A 83 34.85 1.25 57.46
N PRO A 84 36.15 1.48 57.69
CA PRO A 84 37.21 0.64 57.14
C PRO A 84 37.01 -0.83 57.54
N TYR A 85 37.12 -1.74 56.58
CA TYR A 85 36.99 -3.18 56.80
C TYR A 85 38.23 -3.91 56.28
N THR A 86 38.76 -4.80 57.10
CA THR A 86 39.97 -5.58 56.80
C THR A 86 39.58 -7.04 56.64
N ALA A 87 40.07 -7.68 55.58
CA ALA A 87 39.84 -9.10 55.34
C ALA A 87 40.27 -9.98 56.53
N PRO A 88 39.42 -10.92 56.98
CA PRO A 88 39.74 -11.88 58.02
C PRO A 88 40.71 -12.96 57.54
N GLU A 89 41.26 -13.73 58.48
CA GLU A 89 42.02 -14.95 58.16
C GLU A 89 41.06 -16.07 57.74
N PHE A 90 41.46 -16.88 56.76
CA PHE A 90 40.65 -18.01 56.32
C PHE A 90 40.61 -19.08 57.44
N PRO A 91 39.43 -19.55 57.88
CA PRO A 91 39.35 -20.49 59.00
C PRO A 91 40.04 -21.84 58.69
N GLU A 92 40.77 -22.39 59.67
CA GLU A 92 41.56 -23.63 59.51
C GLU A 92 40.68 -24.85 59.21
N ASP A 93 39.53 -24.99 59.89
CA ASP A 93 38.61 -26.13 59.75
C ASP A 93 37.50 -25.92 58.70
N PHE A 94 37.70 -25.02 57.74
CA PHE A 94 36.77 -24.70 56.65
C PHE A 94 37.23 -25.28 55.31
N ASP A 95 37.43 -26.59 55.29
CA ASP A 95 38.15 -27.37 54.28
C ASP A 95 37.29 -27.91 53.11
N PHE A 96 36.04 -27.45 52.99
CA PHE A 96 35.08 -27.89 51.96
C PHE A 96 34.78 -26.81 50.90
N ILE A 97 35.52 -25.70 50.92
CA ILE A 97 35.59 -24.73 49.82
C ILE A 97 36.65 -25.24 48.85
N SER A 98 36.22 -25.88 47.77
CA SER A 98 37.12 -26.42 46.76
C SER A 98 36.50 -26.31 45.37
N GLN A 99 37.30 -26.60 44.36
CA GLN A 99 36.84 -26.76 42.98
C GLN A 99 36.91 -28.24 42.62
N CYS A 100 35.88 -28.78 41.99
CA CYS A 100 35.87 -30.14 41.47
C CYS A 100 37.16 -30.48 40.69
N GLY A 101 37.94 -31.45 41.18
CA GLY A 101 39.21 -31.91 40.57
C GLY A 101 40.48 -31.27 41.16
N ASN A 102 40.36 -30.25 42.00
CA ASN A 102 41.48 -29.59 42.69
C ASN A 102 41.38 -29.81 44.21
N GLY A 103 42.39 -30.45 44.80
CA GLY A 103 42.42 -30.80 46.23
C GLY A 103 42.85 -29.69 47.19
N VAL A 104 43.14 -28.48 46.69
CA VAL A 104 43.56 -27.33 47.50
C VAL A 104 42.62 -26.16 47.18
N PRO A 105 42.03 -25.47 48.18
CA PRO A 105 41.32 -24.23 47.95
C PRO A 105 42.27 -23.24 47.26
N GLY A 106 41.89 -22.70 46.11
CA GLY A 106 42.56 -21.51 45.57
C GLY A 106 42.45 -20.33 46.55
N SER A 107 43.07 -19.20 46.23
CA SER A 107 42.86 -17.95 46.99
C SER A 107 41.36 -17.64 47.06
N VAL A 108 40.77 -17.65 48.26
CA VAL A 108 39.35 -17.34 48.47
C VAL A 108 39.21 -15.81 48.50
N PRO A 109 38.38 -15.21 47.62
CA PRO A 109 38.20 -13.75 47.62
C PRO A 109 37.78 -13.23 49.00
N PHE A 110 38.35 -12.08 49.37
CA PHE A 110 38.11 -11.38 50.64
C PHE A 110 38.68 -12.04 51.91
N TYR A 111 39.57 -13.03 51.80
CA TYR A 111 40.35 -13.61 52.93
C TYR A 111 41.86 -13.45 52.78
N LYS A 112 42.57 -13.33 53.90
CA LYS A 112 44.04 -13.37 53.96
C LYS A 112 44.58 -14.82 53.89
N PRO A 113 45.83 -15.03 53.44
CA PRO A 113 46.78 -14.04 52.92
C PRO A 113 46.52 -13.62 51.45
N GLY A 114 45.54 -14.23 50.78
CA GLY A 114 45.26 -14.04 49.36
C GLY A 114 44.63 -12.69 48.97
N PHE A 115 44.08 -11.94 49.93
CA PHE A 115 43.45 -10.64 49.73
C PHE A 115 43.92 -9.62 50.77
N THR A 116 44.53 -8.52 50.32
CA THR A 116 45.07 -7.45 51.19
C THR A 116 44.57 -6.04 50.81
N GLU A 117 43.65 -5.95 49.86
CA GLU A 117 43.12 -4.67 49.37
C GLU A 117 42.17 -4.03 50.40
N PRO A 118 42.15 -2.69 50.53
CA PRO A 118 41.25 -2.02 51.47
C PRO A 118 39.79 -2.11 51.01
N MET A 119 38.88 -2.34 51.96
CA MET A 119 37.43 -2.36 51.74
C MET A 119 36.74 -1.46 52.76
N LEU A 120 35.50 -1.08 52.46
CA LEU A 120 34.65 -0.37 53.42
C LEU A 120 33.42 -1.23 53.72
N GLN A 121 33.02 -1.32 54.98
CA GLN A 121 31.76 -1.97 55.37
C GLN A 121 30.67 -0.91 55.51
N LEU A 122 29.51 -1.15 54.90
CA LEU A 122 28.29 -0.37 55.09
C LEU A 122 27.63 -0.75 56.41
N ILE A 123 27.27 0.27 57.19
CA ILE A 123 26.60 0.10 58.49
C ILE A 123 25.39 1.05 58.61
N SER A 124 24.35 0.56 59.25
CA SER A 124 23.16 1.34 59.60
C SER A 124 23.43 2.25 60.80
N ALA A 125 22.60 3.28 61.00
CA ALA A 125 22.70 4.15 62.17
C ALA A 125 22.59 3.37 63.49
N LYS A 126 21.73 2.32 63.51
CA LYS A 126 21.54 1.44 64.67
C LYS A 126 22.78 0.61 64.99
N GLU A 127 23.45 0.07 63.97
CA GLU A 127 24.69 -0.70 64.16
C GLU A 127 25.83 0.20 64.65
N LEU A 128 25.92 1.42 64.10
CA LEU A 128 26.91 2.40 64.54
C LEU A 128 26.81 2.69 66.04
N GLU A 129 25.61 2.80 66.60
CA GLU A 129 25.40 3.02 68.04
C GLU A 129 25.95 1.88 68.92
N GLY A 130 25.95 0.65 68.41
CA GLY A 130 26.43 -0.54 69.12
C GLY A 130 27.96 -0.74 69.12
N LEU A 131 28.70 0.01 68.30
CA LEU A 131 30.16 -0.14 68.16
C LEU A 131 30.95 0.54 69.30
N SER A 132 32.20 0.10 69.50
CA SER A 132 33.14 0.73 70.44
C SER A 132 33.47 2.17 70.02
N THR A 133 33.84 3.01 70.98
CA THR A 133 34.15 4.43 70.74
C THR A 133 35.29 4.62 69.73
N GLU A 134 36.25 3.70 69.70
CA GLU A 134 37.38 3.73 68.76
C GLU A 134 36.94 3.51 67.31
N ILE A 135 36.05 2.55 67.07
CA ILE A 135 35.54 2.23 65.73
C ILE A 135 34.58 3.33 65.25
N LYS A 136 33.75 3.88 66.13
CA LYS A 136 32.85 5.01 65.83
C LYS A 136 33.58 6.22 65.25
N ASN A 137 34.81 6.49 65.73
CA ASN A 137 35.63 7.61 65.23
C ASN A 137 36.15 7.40 63.81
N THR A 138 36.12 6.18 63.28
CA THR A 138 36.54 5.86 61.91
C THR A 138 35.40 5.87 60.90
N ALA A 139 34.14 6.03 61.36
CA ALA A 139 32.96 6.01 60.51
C ALA A 139 32.85 7.28 59.66
N VAL A 140 32.57 7.11 58.37
CA VAL A 140 32.34 8.18 57.40
C VAL A 140 30.88 8.13 56.96
N ALA A 141 30.17 9.25 57.05
CA ALA A 141 28.80 9.35 56.53
C ALA A 141 28.80 9.29 55.00
N LEU A 142 27.87 8.56 54.39
CA LEU A 142 27.77 8.46 52.93
C LEU A 142 27.54 9.82 52.25
N SER A 143 26.81 10.73 52.92
CA SER A 143 26.61 12.10 52.46
C SER A 143 27.89 12.95 52.41
N ALA A 144 28.96 12.52 53.09
CA ALA A 144 30.26 13.19 53.08
C ALA A 144 31.22 12.61 52.02
N MET A 145 30.85 11.50 51.35
CA MET A 145 31.64 10.93 50.26
C MET A 145 31.33 11.65 48.93
N SER A 146 32.36 11.85 48.10
CA SER A 146 32.15 12.44 46.77
C SER A 146 31.47 11.44 45.83
N VAL A 147 30.61 11.94 44.93
CA VAL A 147 29.94 11.12 43.90
C VAL A 147 30.97 10.39 43.02
N GLN A 148 32.13 11.01 42.77
CA GLN A 148 33.22 10.38 42.01
C GLN A 148 33.80 9.16 42.74
N THR A 149 34.04 9.26 44.06
CA THR A 149 34.53 8.12 44.86
C THR A 149 33.53 6.97 44.87
N LEU A 150 32.24 7.28 45.07
CA LEU A 150 31.18 6.27 45.03
C LEU A 150 31.02 5.63 43.65
N SER A 151 31.28 6.37 42.56
CA SER A 151 31.18 5.85 41.20
C SER A 151 32.21 4.77 40.85
N GLU A 152 33.31 4.70 41.60
CA GLU A 152 34.36 3.68 41.45
C GLU A 152 34.10 2.43 42.31
N LEU A 153 33.05 2.44 43.14
CA LEU A 153 32.72 1.38 44.09
C LEU A 153 31.49 0.58 43.63
N ALA A 154 31.45 -0.69 44.01
CA ALA A 154 30.28 -1.55 43.91
C ALA A 154 29.94 -2.15 45.28
N VAL A 155 28.66 -2.47 45.48
CA VAL A 155 28.14 -3.07 46.70
C VAL A 155 28.25 -4.58 46.58
N VAL A 156 28.92 -5.21 47.55
CA VAL A 156 29.13 -6.66 47.62
C VAL A 156 28.57 -7.18 48.94
N LEU A 157 27.76 -8.22 48.88
CA LEU A 157 27.28 -8.97 50.03
C LEU A 157 28.23 -10.15 50.26
N PHE A 158 29.04 -10.07 51.31
CA PHE A 158 30.05 -11.07 51.68
C PHE A 158 29.55 -11.90 52.86
N LEU A 159 29.61 -13.23 52.75
CA LEU A 159 29.34 -14.15 53.84
C LEU A 159 30.66 -14.45 54.55
N GLU A 160 30.91 -13.70 55.61
CA GLU A 160 32.08 -13.89 56.47
C GLU A 160 31.90 -15.17 57.29
N ALA A 161 32.91 -16.04 57.28
CA ALA A 161 33.01 -17.25 58.05
C ALA A 161 34.17 -17.06 59.04
N GLU A 162 33.87 -17.14 60.33
CA GLU A 162 34.84 -16.95 61.40
C GLU A 162 34.82 -18.15 62.35
N GLN A 163 36.01 -18.66 62.71
CA GLN A 163 36.14 -19.75 63.69
C GLN A 163 36.53 -19.20 65.06
N ILE A 164 35.61 -19.31 66.02
CA ILE A 164 35.76 -18.82 67.39
C ILE A 164 36.10 -20.00 68.30
N LYS A 165 37.25 -19.93 68.99
CA LYS A 165 37.66 -20.95 69.99
C LYS A 165 36.88 -20.76 71.29
N LEU A 166 36.13 -21.77 71.74
CA LEU A 166 35.26 -21.70 72.93
C LEU A 166 36.02 -22.06 74.23
N LYS A 167 37.17 -21.42 74.47
CA LYS A 167 37.96 -21.65 75.68
C LYS A 167 37.38 -20.90 76.87
N ASN A 168 36.68 -21.61 77.74
CA ASN A 168 36.41 -21.15 79.11
C ASN A 168 37.33 -21.90 80.07
N CYS A 169 38.52 -21.36 80.32
CA CYS A 169 39.30 -21.81 81.47
C CYS A 169 38.72 -21.11 82.71
N ASP A 170 38.11 -21.87 83.62
CA ASP A 170 37.90 -21.39 84.98
C ASP A 170 39.06 -21.88 85.87
N THR A 171 39.32 -21.21 86.98
CA THR A 171 40.58 -21.31 87.76
C THR A 171 41.04 -22.71 88.20
N ASN A 172 40.23 -23.77 88.04
CA ASN A 172 40.60 -25.15 88.36
C ASN A 172 40.28 -26.20 87.27
N ASP A 173 39.77 -25.82 86.09
CA ASP A 173 39.56 -26.78 85.00
C ASP A 173 39.47 -26.05 83.64
N CYS A 174 40.27 -26.50 82.67
CA CYS A 174 40.20 -26.00 81.29
C CYS A 174 39.81 -27.14 80.35
N ASN A 175 38.52 -27.47 80.35
CA ASN A 175 37.95 -28.38 79.37
C ASN A 175 37.84 -27.65 78.03
N ASP A 176 38.56 -28.11 77.00
CA ASP A 176 38.47 -27.60 75.64
C ASP A 176 37.08 -27.93 75.09
N LYS A 177 36.19 -26.93 75.00
CA LYS A 177 34.79 -27.12 74.57
C LYS A 177 34.61 -27.09 73.06
N GLY A 178 35.68 -27.32 72.29
CA GLY A 178 35.68 -27.21 70.85
C GLY A 178 35.82 -25.77 70.35
N SER A 179 35.61 -25.58 69.05
CA SER A 179 35.43 -24.27 68.43
C SER A 179 34.06 -24.18 67.75
N ARG A 180 33.68 -22.98 67.31
CA ARG A 180 32.41 -22.71 66.62
C ARG A 180 32.68 -21.93 65.35
N MET A 181 32.07 -22.36 64.24
CA MET A 181 32.09 -21.62 62.98
C MET A 181 30.86 -20.73 62.91
N ASP A 182 31.06 -19.42 62.82
CA ASP A 182 30.01 -18.41 62.68
C ASP A 182 29.96 -17.89 61.25
N PHE A 183 28.76 -17.69 60.71
CA PHE A 183 28.51 -17.11 59.39
C PHE A 183 27.74 -15.81 59.53
N GLU A 184 28.32 -14.70 59.06
CA GLU A 184 27.70 -13.39 59.13
C GLU A 184 27.71 -12.68 57.76
N PRO A 185 26.55 -12.22 57.25
CA PRO A 185 26.50 -11.41 56.03
C PRO A 185 26.99 -9.98 56.31
N LYS A 186 28.12 -9.59 55.71
CA LYS A 186 28.64 -8.22 55.69
C LYS A 186 28.32 -7.55 54.36
N VAL A 187 27.88 -6.28 54.41
CA VAL A 187 27.70 -5.47 53.20
C VAL A 187 28.94 -4.60 53.02
N LEU A 188 29.68 -4.84 51.94
CA LEU A 188 30.95 -4.18 51.64
C LEU A 188 30.83 -3.26 50.42
N LEU A 189 31.60 -2.19 50.41
CA LEU A 189 31.93 -1.39 49.23
C LEU A 189 33.34 -1.75 48.79
N VAL A 190 33.44 -2.22 47.54
CA VAL A 190 34.69 -2.70 46.95
C VAL A 190 34.95 -1.94 45.65
N GLN A 191 36.22 -1.64 45.36
CA GLN A 191 36.59 -0.98 44.11
C GLN A 191 36.29 -1.89 42.92
N LYS A 192 35.69 -1.30 41.87
CA LYS A 192 35.36 -1.98 40.62
C LYS A 192 36.56 -2.70 39.99
N ALA A 193 37.73 -2.06 39.98
CA ALA A 193 38.98 -2.66 39.47
C ALA A 193 39.47 -3.90 40.26
N VAL A 194 39.10 -4.02 41.53
CA VAL A 194 39.37 -5.23 42.33
C VAL A 194 38.43 -6.35 41.91
N LEU A 195 37.14 -6.04 41.75
CA LEU A 195 36.12 -6.99 41.29
C LEU A 195 36.41 -7.49 39.86
N ASP A 196 36.86 -6.60 38.97
CA ASP A 196 37.26 -6.98 37.61
C ASP A 196 38.41 -8.01 37.61
N ARG A 197 39.37 -7.87 38.53
CA ARG A 197 40.46 -8.86 38.70
C ARG A 197 39.96 -10.18 39.26
N ILE A 198 39.11 -10.15 40.30
CA ILE A 198 38.48 -11.36 40.86
C ILE A 198 37.69 -12.10 39.79
N ASN A 199 36.97 -11.36 38.94
CA ASN A 199 36.14 -11.92 37.87
C ASN A 199 36.96 -12.38 36.64
N ALA A 200 38.15 -11.82 36.40
CA ALA A 200 38.99 -12.16 35.24
C ALA A 200 39.51 -13.61 35.28
N ASP A 201 39.66 -14.20 36.46
CA ASP A 201 40.09 -15.59 36.64
C ASP A 201 38.96 -16.61 36.35
N SER A 202 37.71 -16.15 36.23
CA SER A 202 36.56 -16.99 35.91
C SER A 202 36.30 -17.04 34.40
N LYS A 203 36.41 -18.23 33.79
CA LYS A 203 36.01 -18.42 32.38
C LYS A 203 34.49 -18.19 32.23
N GLY A 204 34.11 -17.32 31.29
CA GLY A 204 32.70 -17.10 30.95
C GLY A 204 32.08 -15.93 31.73
N GLN A 205 32.43 -14.70 31.34
CA GLN A 205 31.74 -13.52 31.82
C GLN A 205 30.29 -13.55 31.29
N VAL A 206 29.30 -13.71 32.18
CA VAL A 206 27.88 -13.43 31.88
C VAL A 206 27.63 -11.92 32.03
N THR A 207 28.66 -11.09 31.84
CA THR A 207 28.44 -9.68 31.51
C THR A 207 27.92 -9.69 30.08
N LYS A 208 26.65 -9.36 29.89
CA LYS A 208 26.03 -9.22 28.58
C LYS A 208 26.77 -8.15 27.78
N ASN A 209 27.80 -8.55 27.04
CA ASN A 209 28.38 -7.68 26.04
C ASN A 209 27.33 -7.50 24.94
N ASN A 210 26.87 -6.27 24.76
CA ASN A 210 25.90 -5.93 23.73
C ASN A 210 26.49 -6.27 22.36
N LEU A 211 25.98 -7.34 21.75
CA LEU A 211 26.26 -7.68 20.37
C LEU A 211 25.92 -6.48 19.47
N PRO A 212 26.83 -6.04 18.58
CA PRO A 212 26.67 -4.78 17.84
C PRO A 212 25.41 -4.78 16.97
N HIS A 213 24.84 -3.59 16.77
CA HIS A 213 23.71 -3.41 15.87
C HIS A 213 24.19 -3.18 14.44
N VAL A 214 23.59 -3.91 13.49
CA VAL A 214 23.93 -3.83 12.07
C VAL A 214 22.65 -3.75 11.25
N GLU A 215 22.55 -2.78 10.36
CA GLU A 215 21.39 -2.58 9.47
C GLU A 215 21.86 -2.28 8.05
N LEU A 216 21.12 -2.76 7.06
CA LEU A 216 21.34 -2.41 5.66
C LEU A 216 20.59 -1.14 5.30
N LYS A 217 21.22 -0.32 4.46
CA LYS A 217 20.54 0.84 3.88
C LYS A 217 19.48 0.37 2.89
N ARG A 218 18.37 1.11 2.86
CA ARG A 218 17.31 0.91 1.85
C ARG A 218 17.83 1.29 0.48
N TYR A 219 17.37 0.57 -0.54
CA TYR A 219 17.76 0.81 -1.93
C TYR A 219 17.38 2.23 -2.39
N ASN A 220 18.34 2.96 -2.97
CA ASN A 220 18.15 4.30 -3.50
C ASN A 220 17.52 5.31 -2.51
N VAL A 221 17.96 5.30 -1.25
CA VAL A 221 17.54 6.29 -0.23
C VAL A 221 18.77 7.06 0.30
N PRO A 222 18.81 8.41 0.22
CA PRO A 222 17.82 9.30 -0.41
C PRO A 222 17.72 9.10 -1.93
N VAL A 223 16.56 9.44 -2.51
CA VAL A 223 16.21 9.16 -3.91
C VAL A 223 17.17 9.84 -4.87
N ARG A 224 17.80 9.05 -5.75
CA ARG A 224 18.62 9.52 -6.88
C ARG A 224 18.00 9.07 -8.21
N ASN A 225 18.33 9.79 -9.27
CA ASN A 225 17.90 9.44 -10.63
C ASN A 225 18.68 8.22 -11.12
N LEU A 226 17.97 7.13 -11.41
CA LEU A 226 18.53 5.88 -11.94
C LEU A 226 18.20 5.80 -13.44
N LEU A 227 19.00 6.49 -14.26
CA LEU A 227 18.68 6.70 -15.68
C LEU A 227 19.10 5.53 -16.59
N THR A 228 19.91 4.60 -16.09
CA THR A 228 20.49 3.51 -16.87
C THR A 228 20.53 2.20 -16.11
N THR A 229 20.64 1.09 -16.84
CA THR A 229 20.85 -0.26 -16.29
C THR A 229 22.07 -0.33 -15.35
N SER A 230 23.22 0.22 -15.78
CA SER A 230 24.43 0.23 -14.94
C SER A 230 24.22 1.03 -13.65
N ALA A 231 23.41 2.10 -13.67
CA ALA A 231 23.10 2.87 -12.46
C ALA A 231 22.23 2.06 -11.48
N VAL A 232 21.28 1.26 -11.98
CA VAL A 232 20.44 0.38 -11.16
C VAL A 232 21.31 -0.65 -10.42
N LEU A 233 22.23 -1.31 -11.12
CA LEU A 233 23.13 -2.31 -10.53
C LEU A 233 24.20 -1.70 -9.61
N ALA A 234 24.75 -0.53 -9.98
CA ALA A 234 25.71 0.19 -9.15
C ALA A 234 25.11 0.62 -7.80
N ALA A 235 23.83 1.00 -7.78
CA ALA A 235 23.15 1.37 -6.53
C ALA A 235 23.09 0.22 -5.51
N PHE A 236 23.02 -1.05 -5.96
CA PHE A 236 23.17 -2.20 -5.05
C PHE A 236 24.62 -2.33 -4.54
N ALA A 237 25.59 -2.19 -5.45
CA ALA A 237 27.01 -2.31 -5.10
C ALA A 237 27.49 -1.21 -4.13
N ASP A 238 26.87 -0.04 -4.16
CA ASP A 238 27.12 1.08 -3.23
C ASP A 238 26.63 0.78 -1.80
N ILE A 239 25.53 0.03 -1.68
CA ILE A 239 24.96 -0.37 -0.38
C ILE A 239 25.77 -1.51 0.23
N THR A 240 26.18 -2.48 -0.58
CA THR A 240 26.99 -3.62 -0.13
C THR A 240 28.48 -3.28 -0.13
N ASN A 241 28.86 -2.06 0.24
CA ASN A 241 30.26 -1.61 0.23
C ASN A 241 31.10 -2.24 1.35
N ASP A 242 32.42 -2.06 1.27
CA ASP A 242 33.38 -2.65 2.20
C ASP A 242 33.09 -2.26 3.66
N ALA A 243 32.72 -1.00 3.93
CA ALA A 243 32.36 -0.56 5.27
C ALA A 243 31.11 -1.25 5.85
N THR A 244 30.17 -1.64 4.98
CA THR A 244 28.99 -2.41 5.39
C THR A 244 29.37 -3.86 5.68
N ILE A 245 30.25 -4.44 4.85
CA ILE A 245 30.79 -5.78 5.06
C ILE A 245 31.61 -5.86 6.36
N ASP A 246 32.42 -4.84 6.66
CA ASP A 246 33.25 -4.80 7.87
C ASP A 246 32.41 -4.78 9.15
N LYS A 247 31.25 -4.11 9.15
CA LYS A 247 30.30 -4.14 10.28
C LYS A 247 29.67 -5.51 10.48
N ILE A 248 29.36 -6.21 9.38
CA ILE A 248 28.83 -7.59 9.45
C ILE A 248 29.91 -8.52 9.98
N ASP A 249 31.15 -8.39 9.51
CA ASP A 249 32.30 -9.15 10.00
C ASP A 249 32.52 -8.95 11.51
N GLU A 250 32.52 -7.70 11.98
CA GLU A 250 32.63 -7.37 13.41
C GLU A 250 31.52 -8.04 14.24
N ALA A 251 30.27 -7.99 13.77
CA ALA A 251 29.13 -8.59 14.45
C ALA A 251 29.19 -10.12 14.54
N LEU A 252 29.62 -10.78 13.46
CA LEU A 252 29.80 -12.23 13.43
C LEU A 252 30.94 -12.65 14.35
N ASN A 253 32.10 -11.98 14.29
CA ASN A 253 33.22 -12.28 15.19
C ASN A 253 32.86 -12.04 16.67
N SER A 254 32.12 -10.97 16.98
CA SER A 254 31.62 -10.69 18.33
C SER A 254 30.68 -11.78 18.85
N SER A 255 29.90 -12.41 17.97
CA SER A 255 29.01 -13.52 18.32
C SER A 255 29.79 -14.72 18.86
N PHE A 256 30.94 -15.05 18.27
CA PHE A 256 31.81 -16.10 18.78
C PHE A 256 32.54 -15.67 20.05
N THR A 257 33.17 -14.48 20.05
CA THR A 257 33.94 -13.99 21.21
C THR A 257 33.09 -13.99 22.49
N ASN A 258 31.85 -13.49 22.41
CA ASN A 258 30.98 -13.34 23.58
C ASN A 258 30.26 -14.62 23.99
N TYR A 259 30.03 -15.58 23.08
CA TYR A 259 29.21 -16.78 23.36
C TYR A 259 29.96 -18.10 23.16
N SER A 260 31.27 -18.09 22.91
CA SER A 260 32.09 -19.30 22.69
C SER A 260 31.90 -20.38 23.76
N TYR A 261 31.73 -19.99 25.02
CA TYR A 261 31.48 -20.90 26.14
C TYR A 261 30.15 -21.68 26.04
N LEU A 262 29.15 -21.14 25.33
CA LEU A 262 27.86 -21.81 25.10
C LEU A 262 27.88 -22.70 23.85
N LEU A 263 28.73 -22.39 22.87
CA LEU A 263 28.60 -22.90 21.50
C LEU A 263 29.23 -24.28 21.26
N ASP A 264 30.12 -24.74 22.15
CA ASP A 264 30.82 -26.04 22.04
C ASP A 264 31.58 -26.21 20.70
N GLU A 265 32.15 -25.12 20.19
CA GLU A 265 32.88 -25.10 18.91
C GLU A 265 34.37 -25.40 19.13
N GLN A 266 34.83 -26.54 18.63
CA GLN A 266 36.18 -27.08 18.87
C GLN A 266 37.28 -26.48 17.97
N GLY A 267 36.92 -25.70 16.95
CA GLY A 267 37.82 -25.22 15.88
C GLY A 267 38.28 -23.75 15.97
N GLY A 268 38.03 -23.08 17.09
CA GLY A 268 38.21 -21.63 17.20
C GLY A 268 37.12 -20.83 16.49
N ASN A 269 37.34 -19.53 16.27
CA ASN A 269 36.32 -18.64 15.70
C ASN A 269 36.04 -18.97 14.22
N PRO A 270 34.83 -19.46 13.85
CA PRO A 270 34.51 -19.86 12.48
C PRO A 270 34.30 -18.66 11.54
N PHE A 271 34.22 -17.44 12.06
CA PHE A 271 34.02 -16.22 11.27
C PHE A 271 35.32 -15.45 11.00
N GLY A 272 36.47 -15.96 11.45
CA GLY A 272 37.76 -15.36 11.16
C GLY A 272 37.99 -15.25 9.65
N GLY A 273 38.14 -14.01 9.13
CA GLY A 273 38.39 -13.75 7.71
C GLY A 273 37.15 -13.77 6.80
N VAL A 274 35.95 -13.83 7.36
CA VAL A 274 34.69 -13.78 6.58
C VAL A 274 34.57 -12.45 5.83
N GLY A 275 34.93 -11.32 6.43
CA GLY A 275 34.91 -10.01 5.75
C GLY A 275 35.69 -10.00 4.44
N ASN A 276 36.89 -10.60 4.41
CA ASN A 276 37.70 -10.73 3.20
C ASN A 276 37.06 -11.67 2.16
N THR A 277 36.41 -12.74 2.62
CA THR A 277 35.66 -13.67 1.77
C THR A 277 34.49 -12.96 1.10
N LEU A 278 33.69 -12.20 1.87
CA LEU A 278 32.56 -11.43 1.37
C LEU A 278 32.99 -10.35 0.37
N LYS A 279 34.08 -9.62 0.66
CA LYS A 279 34.67 -8.63 -0.28
C LYS A 279 35.11 -9.29 -1.59
N SER A 280 35.73 -10.47 -1.51
CA SER A 280 36.17 -11.24 -2.70
C SER A 280 34.98 -11.71 -3.55
N ILE A 281 33.92 -12.21 -2.91
CA ILE A 281 32.67 -12.60 -3.59
C ILE A 281 32.05 -11.40 -4.31
N ARG A 282 31.90 -10.27 -3.62
CA ARG A 282 31.39 -9.02 -4.20
C ARG A 282 32.21 -8.58 -5.42
N GLN A 283 33.54 -8.56 -5.28
CA GLN A 283 34.42 -8.14 -6.37
C GLN A 283 34.28 -9.05 -7.60
N LYS A 284 34.17 -10.37 -7.39
CA LYS A 284 33.92 -11.33 -8.47
C LYS A 284 32.58 -11.08 -9.17
N ILE A 285 31.52 -10.81 -8.41
CA ILE A 285 30.18 -10.48 -8.95
C ILE A 285 30.24 -9.22 -9.79
N VAL A 286 30.78 -8.12 -9.25
CA VAL A 286 30.83 -6.82 -9.93
C VAL A 286 31.68 -6.87 -11.21
N THR A 287 32.69 -7.73 -11.28
CA THR A 287 33.58 -7.85 -12.45
C THR A 287 33.11 -8.88 -13.48
N THR A 288 32.52 -9.99 -13.04
CA THR A 288 32.18 -11.12 -13.92
C THR A 288 30.73 -11.06 -14.39
N ASN A 289 29.79 -10.85 -13.47
CA ASN A 289 28.36 -10.84 -13.77
C ASN A 289 27.58 -10.04 -12.71
N PRO A 290 27.29 -8.75 -12.99
CA PRO A 290 26.71 -7.84 -12.01
C PRO A 290 25.24 -8.16 -11.72
N LEU A 291 24.56 -9.01 -12.50
CA LEU A 291 23.16 -9.39 -12.23
C LEU A 291 23.00 -10.07 -10.88
N PHE A 292 24.06 -10.71 -10.37
CA PHE A 292 24.07 -11.34 -9.06
C PHE A 292 24.21 -10.36 -7.89
N ILE A 293 24.45 -9.06 -8.13
CA ILE A 293 24.66 -8.09 -7.04
C ILE A 293 23.43 -7.93 -6.15
N GLN A 294 22.22 -8.03 -6.73
CA GLN A 294 20.97 -7.97 -5.98
C GLN A 294 20.80 -9.19 -5.06
N TYR A 295 21.24 -10.37 -5.52
CA TYR A 295 21.23 -11.58 -4.69
C TYR A 295 22.31 -11.55 -3.61
N PHE A 296 23.43 -10.88 -3.87
CA PHE A 296 24.42 -10.60 -2.83
C PHE A 296 23.88 -9.63 -1.79
N TYR A 297 23.12 -8.61 -2.20
CA TYR A 297 22.40 -7.72 -1.28
C TYR A 297 21.41 -8.49 -0.40
N ASP A 298 20.57 -9.35 -1.00
CA ASP A 298 19.62 -10.19 -0.26
C ASP A 298 20.34 -11.18 0.69
N PHE A 299 21.47 -11.74 0.27
CA PHE A 299 22.29 -12.62 1.12
C PHE A 299 22.83 -11.89 2.35
N LEU A 300 23.33 -10.65 2.22
CA LEU A 300 23.74 -9.85 3.38
C LEU A 300 22.53 -9.54 4.28
N ASP A 301 21.36 -9.28 3.68
CA ASP A 301 20.10 -9.04 4.40
C ASP A 301 19.61 -10.30 5.15
N ASP A 302 19.87 -11.50 4.62
CA ASP A 302 19.62 -12.78 5.30
C ASP A 302 20.60 -13.00 6.46
N LEU A 303 21.90 -12.73 6.27
CA LEU A 303 22.90 -12.85 7.32
C LEU A 303 22.57 -11.96 8.52
N ILE A 304 22.16 -10.72 8.27
CA ILE A 304 21.76 -9.79 9.33
C ILE A 304 20.50 -10.31 10.06
N LYS A 305 19.50 -10.82 9.34
CA LYS A 305 18.32 -11.44 9.98
C LYS A 305 18.66 -12.67 10.81
N ALA A 306 19.53 -13.54 10.28
CA ALA A 306 19.99 -14.72 10.99
C ALA A 306 20.76 -14.33 12.26
N TYR A 307 21.58 -13.28 12.18
CA TYR A 307 22.33 -12.75 13.31
C TYR A 307 21.41 -12.15 14.37
N TYR A 308 20.40 -11.39 13.99
CA TYR A 308 19.43 -10.84 14.94
C TYR A 308 18.59 -11.93 15.61
N GLU A 309 18.20 -12.96 14.87
CA GLU A 309 17.51 -14.12 15.44
C GLU A 309 18.41 -14.84 16.47
N PHE A 310 19.69 -15.09 16.12
CA PHE A 310 20.67 -15.63 17.07
C PHE A 310 20.82 -14.73 18.30
N ARG A 311 21.02 -13.42 18.10
CA ARG A 311 21.23 -12.44 19.16
C ARG A 311 20.05 -12.40 20.14
N GLU A 312 18.83 -12.45 19.63
CA GLU A 312 17.62 -12.48 20.46
C GLU A 312 17.55 -13.76 21.29
N LYS A 313 17.76 -14.94 20.69
CA LYS A 313 17.68 -16.21 21.43
C LYS A 313 18.83 -16.40 22.41
N ALA A 314 20.05 -15.98 22.04
CA ALA A 314 21.22 -16.01 22.91
C ALA A 314 21.02 -15.18 24.17
N TYR A 315 20.26 -14.08 24.09
CA TYR A 315 19.93 -13.26 25.24
C TYR A 315 19.12 -14.00 26.32
N TYR A 316 18.37 -15.06 25.99
CA TYR A 316 17.53 -15.76 26.97
C TYR A 316 18.18 -17.01 27.58
N VAL A 317 19.44 -17.28 27.26
CA VAL A 317 20.22 -18.38 27.83
C VAL A 317 21.02 -17.87 29.03
N TYR A 318 20.60 -18.28 30.22
CA TYR A 318 21.28 -18.03 31.50
C TYR A 318 21.48 -19.36 32.22
N SER A 319 22.21 -20.28 31.58
CA SER A 319 22.51 -21.56 32.19
C SER A 319 23.96 -21.94 32.00
N GLU A 320 24.53 -22.54 33.03
CA GLU A 320 25.86 -23.13 33.01
C GLU A 320 25.77 -24.52 33.63
N CYS A 321 26.20 -25.53 32.88
CA CYS A 321 26.26 -26.89 33.41
C CYS A 321 27.48 -27.01 34.32
N CYS A 322 27.27 -27.34 35.59
CA CYS A 322 28.34 -27.49 36.58
C CYS A 322 29.26 -26.26 36.71
N MET A 323 28.65 -25.09 37.00
CA MET A 323 29.36 -23.82 37.22
C MET A 323 30.64 -23.96 38.06
N ASP A 324 31.63 -23.13 37.73
CA ASP A 324 32.83 -22.97 38.54
C ASP A 324 32.49 -22.58 39.99
N GLU A 325 32.83 -23.47 40.91
CA GLU A 325 32.56 -23.36 42.35
C GLU A 325 33.35 -22.22 43.01
N MET A 326 34.38 -21.70 42.35
CA MET A 326 35.23 -20.62 42.86
C MET A 326 34.91 -19.24 42.29
N ARG A 327 33.86 -19.12 41.46
CA ARG A 327 33.49 -17.87 40.77
C ARG A 327 33.09 -16.75 41.73
N PHE A 328 32.23 -17.06 42.69
CA PHE A 328 31.82 -16.18 43.79
C PHE A 328 31.50 -17.05 45.01
N PRO A 329 32.51 -17.61 45.70
CA PRO A 329 32.31 -18.75 46.60
C PRO A 329 31.55 -18.36 47.88
N LEU A 330 31.78 -17.15 48.37
CA LEU A 330 31.20 -16.63 49.62
C LEU A 330 30.69 -15.19 49.47
N HIS A 331 30.43 -14.73 48.25
CA HIS A 331 29.96 -13.36 48.02
C HIS A 331 28.96 -13.25 46.87
N LEU A 332 28.24 -12.14 46.82
CA LEU A 332 27.34 -11.72 45.72
C LEU A 332 27.52 -10.22 45.51
N MET A 333 27.89 -9.78 44.31
CA MET A 333 27.81 -8.37 43.92
C MET A 333 26.34 -8.00 43.67
N LEU A 334 25.91 -6.88 44.24
CA LEU A 334 24.52 -6.43 44.19
C LEU A 334 24.31 -5.33 43.15
N GLY A 335 25.36 -4.60 42.79
CA GLY A 335 25.33 -3.53 41.79
C GLY A 335 26.30 -2.40 42.13
N GLU A 336 26.33 -1.38 41.28
CA GLU A 336 27.15 -0.19 41.48
C GLU A 336 26.63 0.65 42.65
N ALA A 337 27.53 1.27 43.43
CA ALA A 337 27.15 2.06 44.59
C ALA A 337 26.41 3.37 44.26
N THR A 338 26.30 3.73 42.98
CA THR A 338 25.65 4.96 42.48
C THR A 338 24.39 4.71 41.66
N VAL A 339 24.06 3.45 41.34
CA VAL A 339 22.99 3.11 40.40
C VAL A 339 21.95 2.22 41.06
N ASN A 340 20.68 2.63 40.99
CA ASN A 340 19.57 1.80 41.44
C ASN A 340 19.45 0.55 40.56
N THR A 341 19.29 -0.62 41.17
CA THR A 341 19.22 -1.90 40.45
C THR A 341 17.78 -2.39 40.18
N LEU A 342 16.80 -1.48 40.26
CA LEU A 342 15.38 -1.77 40.02
C LEU A 342 15.13 -2.68 38.78
N PRO A 343 14.07 -3.51 38.81
CA PRO A 343 13.75 -4.45 37.73
C PRO A 343 13.85 -3.81 36.34
N GLY A 344 14.62 -4.44 35.45
CA GLY A 344 14.86 -3.97 34.08
C GLY A 344 16.15 -3.15 33.89
N LYS A 345 16.85 -2.74 34.96
CA LYS A 345 18.20 -2.17 34.87
C LYS A 345 19.27 -3.25 35.02
N GLN A 346 20.26 -3.22 34.12
CA GLN A 346 21.39 -4.16 34.15
C GLN A 346 22.61 -3.49 34.75
N SER A 347 23.39 -4.26 35.51
CA SER A 347 24.70 -3.86 36.01
C SER A 347 25.69 -4.99 35.77
N ALA A 348 26.90 -4.65 35.35
CA ALA A 348 27.99 -5.62 35.22
C ALA A 348 28.47 -6.16 36.58
N TYR A 349 28.14 -5.45 37.68
CA TYR A 349 28.52 -5.79 39.05
C TYR A 349 27.32 -6.33 39.84
N ARG A 350 26.44 -7.09 39.19
CA ARG A 350 25.29 -7.76 39.83
C ARG A 350 25.21 -9.22 39.36
N GLU A 351 25.28 -10.17 40.30
CA GLU A 351 25.11 -11.60 40.02
C GLU A 351 23.63 -11.94 39.86
N PHE A 352 23.15 -11.85 38.62
CA PHE A 352 21.87 -12.44 38.26
C PHE A 352 21.90 -13.96 38.45
N PHE A 353 20.74 -14.54 38.75
CA PHE A 353 20.62 -15.99 38.93
C PHE A 353 20.99 -16.73 37.63
N ILE A 354 21.93 -17.65 37.73
CA ILE A 354 22.32 -18.58 36.66
C ILE A 354 21.69 -19.93 36.99
N TYR A 355 20.81 -20.40 36.11
CA TYR A 355 20.08 -21.64 36.31
C TYR A 355 20.93 -22.86 35.94
N SER A 356 20.71 -23.98 36.62
CA SER A 356 21.10 -25.29 36.09
C SER A 356 20.30 -25.58 34.80
N PRO A 357 20.87 -26.31 33.82
CA PRO A 357 20.17 -26.64 32.57
C PRO A 357 18.85 -27.41 32.74
N LEU A 358 18.58 -27.95 33.94
CA LEU A 358 17.34 -28.63 34.32
C LEU A 358 16.11 -27.71 34.40
N PHE A 359 16.30 -26.42 34.67
CA PHE A 359 15.22 -25.46 34.87
C PHE A 359 14.95 -24.61 33.63
N ASP A 360 13.73 -24.05 33.53
CA ASP A 360 13.32 -23.05 32.52
C ASP A 360 13.58 -23.43 31.05
N ALA A 361 13.53 -24.74 30.73
CA ALA A 361 13.82 -25.28 29.41
C ALA A 361 15.17 -24.81 28.81
N GLN A 362 16.15 -24.52 29.66
CA GLN A 362 17.44 -23.97 29.25
C GLN A 362 18.19 -24.89 28.26
N ASN A 363 18.07 -26.21 28.40
CA ASN A 363 18.58 -27.17 27.39
C ASN A 363 18.00 -26.94 25.98
N TYR A 364 16.70 -26.68 25.87
CA TYR A 364 16.06 -26.40 24.58
C TYR A 364 16.54 -25.06 24.00
N ARG A 365 16.65 -24.02 24.84
CA ARG A 365 17.15 -22.69 24.43
C ARG A 365 18.61 -22.74 24.00
N LEU A 366 19.46 -23.47 24.73
CA LEU A 366 20.86 -23.69 24.39
C LEU A 366 20.99 -24.44 23.06
N GLY A 367 20.17 -25.47 22.84
CA GLY A 367 20.09 -26.19 21.56
C GLY A 367 19.70 -25.27 20.40
N GLU A 368 18.72 -24.38 20.59
CA GLU A 368 18.31 -23.39 19.60
C GLU A 368 19.45 -22.40 19.27
N VAL A 369 20.14 -21.89 20.29
CA VAL A 369 21.27 -20.95 20.10
C VAL A 369 22.41 -21.60 19.32
N ARG A 370 22.80 -22.83 19.67
CA ARG A 370 23.80 -23.62 18.93
C ARG A 370 23.39 -23.86 17.49
N PHE A 371 22.11 -24.20 17.28
CA PHE A 371 21.54 -24.40 15.94
C PHE A 371 21.61 -23.13 15.10
N LEU A 372 21.17 -21.99 15.64
CA LEU A 372 21.17 -20.70 14.95
C LEU A 372 22.59 -20.22 14.63
N PHE A 373 23.55 -20.48 15.52
CA PHE A 373 24.97 -20.22 15.28
C PHE A 373 25.53 -21.09 14.14
N ALA A 374 25.20 -22.39 14.14
CA ALA A 374 25.57 -23.29 13.05
C ALA A 374 24.95 -22.83 11.70
N ARG A 375 23.71 -22.34 11.71
CA ARG A 375 23.07 -21.77 10.52
C ARG A 375 23.84 -20.58 9.96
N LEU A 376 24.31 -19.64 10.80
CA LEU A 376 25.12 -18.49 10.34
C LEU A 376 26.34 -18.94 9.53
N LYS A 377 27.07 -19.94 10.02
CA LYS A 377 28.20 -20.57 9.32
C LYS A 377 27.77 -21.19 7.99
N LEU A 378 26.67 -21.95 7.98
CA LEU A 378 26.17 -22.62 6.79
C LEU A 378 25.65 -21.67 5.71
N LEU A 379 25.06 -20.52 6.08
CA LEU A 379 24.62 -19.51 5.11
C LEU A 379 25.80 -18.98 4.30
N ILE A 380 26.93 -18.67 4.97
CA ILE A 380 28.14 -18.16 4.30
C ILE A 380 28.75 -19.24 3.40
N GLN A 381 28.82 -20.49 3.88
CA GLN A 381 29.43 -21.60 3.14
C GLN A 381 28.61 -22.04 1.92
N ASN A 382 27.28 -21.93 1.98
CA ASN A 382 26.39 -22.40 0.93
C ASN A 382 25.90 -21.30 -0.01
N PHE A 383 26.32 -20.05 0.16
CA PHE A 383 26.05 -18.99 -0.81
C PHE A 383 26.78 -19.28 -2.12
N SER A 384 26.02 -19.41 -3.22
CA SER A 384 26.57 -19.70 -4.54
C SER A 384 25.95 -18.80 -5.59
N THR A 385 26.79 -18.15 -6.38
CA THR A 385 26.40 -17.51 -7.63
C THR A 385 26.67 -18.49 -8.77
N ASP A 386 25.63 -19.14 -9.29
CA ASP A 386 25.76 -20.07 -10.42
C ASP A 386 26.39 -19.41 -11.66
N ASP A 387 26.74 -20.22 -12.67
CA ASP A 387 27.17 -19.72 -13.98
C ASP A 387 26.05 -18.95 -14.70
N ALA A 388 26.40 -17.82 -15.31
CA ALA A 388 25.51 -16.94 -16.07
C ALA A 388 24.86 -17.69 -17.25
N THR A 389 25.52 -18.71 -17.79
CA THR A 389 25.03 -19.54 -18.90
C THR A 389 23.76 -20.33 -18.55
N LEU A 390 23.38 -20.39 -17.27
CA LEU A 390 22.20 -21.12 -16.79
C LEU A 390 20.94 -20.27 -16.67
N PHE A 391 20.99 -18.93 -16.78
CA PHE A 391 19.81 -18.07 -16.58
C PHE A 391 18.62 -18.46 -17.48
N GLU A 392 18.88 -18.71 -18.76
CA GLU A 392 17.84 -19.13 -19.70
C GLU A 392 17.24 -20.51 -19.36
N LYS A 393 18.00 -21.39 -18.71
CA LYS A 393 17.55 -22.75 -18.33
C LYS A 393 16.80 -22.80 -17.00
N ARG A 394 16.82 -21.73 -16.18
CA ARG A 394 16.14 -21.71 -14.89
C ARG A 394 14.62 -21.74 -15.07
N VAL A 395 13.93 -22.42 -14.16
CA VAL A 395 12.47 -22.44 -14.12
C VAL A 395 11.99 -21.25 -13.29
N ILE A 396 11.00 -20.52 -13.78
CA ILE A 396 10.39 -19.45 -12.98
C ILE A 396 9.52 -20.12 -11.91
N LYS A 397 9.71 -19.78 -10.64
CA LYS A 397 8.96 -20.36 -9.53
C LYS A 397 8.54 -19.28 -8.55
N ILE A 398 7.30 -19.36 -8.09
CA ILE A 398 6.76 -18.50 -7.03
C ILE A 398 6.63 -19.36 -5.77
N THR A 399 7.26 -18.93 -4.67
CA THR A 399 7.26 -19.65 -3.40
C THR A 399 6.63 -18.77 -2.31
N PRO A 400 5.58 -19.22 -1.61
CA PRO A 400 5.02 -18.51 -0.46
C PRO A 400 6.06 -18.32 0.65
N SER A 401 6.03 -17.15 1.28
CA SER A 401 7.00 -16.74 2.29
C SER A 401 6.42 -15.64 3.19
N ASN A 402 7.25 -15.15 4.10
CA ASN A 402 6.89 -14.11 5.06
C ASN A 402 7.78 -12.87 4.94
N LEU A 403 7.16 -11.69 5.05
CA LEU A 403 7.77 -10.37 5.07
C LEU A 403 7.43 -9.65 6.38
N GLY A 404 8.31 -8.74 6.83
CA GLY A 404 8.12 -7.94 8.04
C GLY A 404 8.88 -8.49 9.24
N LYS A 405 8.22 -8.56 10.41
CA LYS A 405 8.81 -8.96 11.70
C LYS A 405 9.20 -10.44 11.81
N SER A 406 8.80 -11.28 10.85
CA SER A 406 9.12 -12.70 10.85
C SER A 406 10.63 -12.94 10.76
N HIS A 407 11.14 -13.79 11.65
CA HIS A 407 12.51 -14.30 11.65
C HIS A 407 12.86 -15.01 10.34
N LEU A 408 14.16 -15.21 10.08
CA LEU A 408 14.61 -15.91 8.87
C LEU A 408 14.09 -17.35 8.81
N SER A 409 14.01 -18.03 9.97
CA SER A 409 13.46 -19.39 10.11
C SER A 409 12.05 -19.58 9.56
N GLU A 410 11.25 -18.51 9.50
CA GLU A 410 9.85 -18.52 9.06
C GLU A 410 9.68 -18.13 7.58
N ARG A 411 10.80 -17.88 6.88
CA ARG A 411 10.82 -17.51 5.46
C ARG A 411 11.23 -18.72 4.62
N CYS A 412 10.90 -18.72 3.33
CA CYS A 412 11.39 -19.74 2.41
C CYS A 412 12.90 -19.58 2.15
N ILE A 413 13.59 -20.68 1.88
CA ILE A 413 15.02 -20.71 1.54
C ILE A 413 15.21 -20.16 0.12
N PRO A 414 15.96 -19.06 -0.06
CA PRO A 414 16.24 -18.45 -1.36
C PRO A 414 16.99 -19.36 -2.33
N TYR A 415 16.87 -19.06 -3.63
CA TYR A 415 17.49 -19.89 -4.67
C TYR A 415 19.03 -19.91 -4.66
N TYR A 416 19.66 -18.82 -4.20
CA TYR A 416 21.11 -18.62 -4.24
C TYR A 416 21.89 -19.43 -3.18
N TYR A 417 21.20 -20.26 -2.40
CA TYR A 417 21.85 -21.23 -1.52
C TYR A 417 21.94 -22.62 -2.15
N ASN A 418 22.99 -23.36 -1.83
CA ASN A 418 23.03 -24.81 -1.95
C ASN A 418 22.32 -25.44 -0.75
N VAL A 419 21.15 -26.07 -0.97
CA VAL A 419 20.30 -26.56 0.12
C VAL A 419 20.73 -27.93 0.64
N ILE A 420 21.31 -28.78 -0.21
CA ILE A 420 21.77 -30.14 0.15
C ILE A 420 23.18 -30.15 0.75
N GLY A 421 23.93 -29.06 0.59
CA GLY A 421 25.32 -28.95 1.06
C GLY A 421 26.33 -29.64 0.15
N GLY A 422 27.62 -29.50 0.47
CA GLY A 422 28.70 -30.27 -0.16
C GLY A 422 28.93 -31.63 0.50
N ALA A 423 29.75 -32.50 -0.09
CA ALA A 423 29.99 -33.87 0.39
C ALA A 423 30.45 -33.98 1.87
N ASN A 424 31.08 -32.93 2.41
CA ASN A 424 31.57 -32.86 3.79
C ASN A 424 30.87 -31.77 4.62
N GLN A 425 29.70 -31.29 4.20
CA GLN A 425 28.97 -30.21 4.88
C GLN A 425 27.52 -30.62 5.19
N PRO A 426 26.97 -30.21 6.34
CA PRO A 426 25.55 -30.44 6.64
C PRO A 426 24.64 -29.73 5.62
N ALA A 427 23.54 -30.38 5.27
CA ALA A 427 22.52 -29.78 4.41
C ALA A 427 21.87 -28.57 5.08
N LEU A 428 21.87 -27.41 4.40
CA LEU A 428 21.35 -26.15 4.94
C LEU A 428 19.87 -26.25 5.33
N PHE A 429 19.04 -27.00 4.59
CA PHE A 429 17.62 -27.12 4.91
C PHE A 429 17.36 -27.75 6.29
N LYS A 430 18.28 -28.59 6.78
CA LYS A 430 18.25 -29.17 8.14
C LYS A 430 18.63 -28.17 9.23
N PHE A 431 19.21 -27.04 8.86
CA PHE A 431 19.61 -25.98 9.76
C PHE A 431 18.83 -24.68 9.52
N TRP A 432 17.68 -24.73 8.83
CA TRP A 432 16.91 -23.52 8.51
C TRP A 432 15.98 -23.08 9.64
N ASN A 433 15.17 -23.99 10.17
CA ASN A 433 14.19 -23.73 11.24
C ASN A 433 14.36 -24.76 12.36
N TYR A 434 14.70 -24.29 13.57
CA TYR A 434 15.04 -25.17 14.71
C TYR A 434 13.89 -26.10 15.11
N LYS A 435 12.66 -25.57 15.21
CA LYS A 435 11.48 -26.34 15.61
C LYS A 435 11.19 -27.48 14.63
N LYS A 436 11.21 -27.18 13.33
CA LYS A 436 11.01 -28.19 12.28
C LYS A 436 12.07 -29.26 12.34
N THR A 437 13.35 -28.89 12.49
CA THR A 437 14.43 -29.88 12.60
C THR A 437 14.28 -30.75 13.84
N LEU A 438 13.93 -30.17 14.99
CA LEU A 438 13.73 -30.93 16.23
C LEU A 438 12.59 -31.95 16.10
N HIS A 439 11.52 -31.62 15.37
CA HIS A 439 10.40 -32.52 15.11
C HIS A 439 10.64 -33.50 13.95
N GLY A 440 11.80 -33.46 13.29
CA GLY A 440 12.09 -34.27 12.10
C GLY A 440 11.41 -33.79 10.82
N GLU A 441 10.86 -32.58 10.80
CA GLU A 441 10.11 -31.96 9.69
C GLU A 441 10.98 -30.95 8.91
N ALA A 442 12.30 -31.11 8.92
CA ALA A 442 13.21 -30.19 8.23
C ALA A 442 12.95 -30.11 6.72
N ASP A 443 12.47 -31.20 6.12
CA ASP A 443 12.06 -31.30 4.71
C ASP A 443 10.77 -30.53 4.40
N TYR A 444 10.04 -30.02 5.41
CA TYR A 444 8.91 -29.10 5.25
C TYR A 444 9.30 -27.62 5.19
N ASN A 445 10.60 -27.31 5.11
CA ASN A 445 11.03 -25.96 4.75
C ASN A 445 10.65 -25.67 3.29
N LEU A 446 10.12 -24.48 3.00
CA LEU A 446 9.81 -24.09 1.62
C LEU A 446 11.08 -23.56 0.96
N SER A 447 11.28 -23.84 -0.32
CA SER A 447 12.42 -23.32 -1.08
C SER A 447 12.15 -23.33 -2.59
N TYR A 448 12.82 -22.45 -3.32
CA TYR A 448 12.96 -22.58 -4.76
C TYR A 448 13.46 -23.98 -5.16
N LYS A 449 14.49 -24.47 -4.47
CA LYS A 449 15.14 -25.78 -4.69
C LYS A 449 14.51 -26.92 -3.88
N SER A 450 13.24 -26.82 -3.47
CA SER A 450 12.59 -27.87 -2.68
C SER A 450 12.61 -29.25 -3.33
N ASN A 451 12.65 -29.31 -4.66
CA ASN A 451 12.77 -30.54 -5.43
C ASN A 451 14.06 -31.35 -5.15
N GLU A 452 15.10 -30.73 -4.58
CA GLU A 452 16.39 -31.37 -4.30
C GLU A 452 16.42 -32.14 -2.97
N TYR A 453 15.49 -31.87 -2.04
CA TYR A 453 15.46 -32.53 -0.73
C TYR A 453 14.08 -33.05 -0.30
N ALA A 454 13.00 -32.44 -0.78
CA ALA A 454 11.64 -32.87 -0.42
C ALA A 454 11.26 -34.12 -1.21
N ASP A 455 10.62 -35.07 -0.51
CA ASP A 455 10.08 -36.27 -1.13
C ASP A 455 9.15 -35.92 -2.31
N PRO A 456 9.24 -36.60 -3.48
CA PRO A 456 8.38 -36.33 -4.63
C PRO A 456 6.88 -36.37 -4.34
N THR A 457 6.45 -37.11 -3.32
CA THR A 457 5.04 -37.19 -2.89
C THR A 457 4.62 -36.03 -1.98
N ASN A 458 5.57 -35.26 -1.43
CA ASN A 458 5.29 -34.14 -0.55
C ASN A 458 4.96 -32.85 -1.33
N LEU A 459 3.74 -32.82 -1.88
CA LEU A 459 3.25 -31.68 -2.67
C LEU A 459 3.15 -30.39 -1.84
N LEU A 460 2.97 -30.46 -0.52
CA LEU A 460 2.93 -29.28 0.37
C LEU A 460 4.19 -28.41 0.29
N VAL A 461 5.31 -29.01 -0.12
CA VAL A 461 6.63 -28.36 -0.19
C VAL A 461 7.10 -28.16 -1.63
N ARG A 462 6.78 -29.11 -2.52
CA ARG A 462 7.15 -29.02 -3.94
C ARG A 462 6.26 -28.03 -4.69
N ASP A 463 4.95 -28.07 -4.42
CA ASP A 463 3.90 -27.26 -5.06
C ASP A 463 3.02 -26.55 -4.00
N PRO A 464 3.61 -25.68 -3.15
CA PRO A 464 2.91 -25.09 -2.00
C PRO A 464 1.72 -24.20 -2.37
N LEU A 465 1.64 -23.73 -3.62
CA LEU A 465 0.56 -22.87 -4.11
C LEU A 465 -0.77 -23.62 -4.33
N LEU A 466 -0.77 -24.95 -4.34
CA LEU A 466 -1.99 -25.77 -4.39
C LEU A 466 -2.76 -25.79 -3.06
N PHE A 467 -2.14 -25.29 -1.99
CA PHE A 467 -2.65 -25.38 -0.61
C PHE A 467 -2.92 -24.00 -0.03
N ASP A 468 -3.41 -23.96 1.22
CA ASP A 468 -3.72 -22.70 1.91
C ASP A 468 -2.47 -21.81 2.08
N ILE A 469 -2.53 -20.65 1.44
CA ILE A 469 -1.49 -19.62 1.45
C ILE A 469 -1.81 -18.45 2.40
N GLU A 470 -2.92 -18.46 3.16
CA GLU A 470 -3.32 -17.35 4.04
C GLU A 470 -2.30 -17.03 5.14
N LYS A 471 -1.57 -18.04 5.61
CA LYS A 471 -0.49 -17.87 6.60
C LYS A 471 0.74 -17.12 6.05
N TYR A 472 0.83 -16.91 4.74
CA TYR A 472 1.92 -16.22 4.07
C TYR A 472 1.46 -14.85 3.57
N ASN A 473 2.25 -13.82 3.85
CA ASN A 473 1.97 -12.45 3.40
C ASN A 473 2.85 -12.00 2.22
N PHE A 474 3.72 -12.88 1.71
CA PHE A 474 4.69 -12.57 0.68
C PHE A 474 4.87 -13.73 -0.31
N PHE A 475 5.05 -13.40 -1.59
CA PHE A 475 5.37 -14.34 -2.65
C PHE A 475 6.78 -14.05 -3.17
N ARG A 476 7.72 -14.96 -2.91
CA ARG A 476 9.08 -14.87 -3.46
C ARG A 476 9.03 -15.33 -4.92
N VAL A 477 9.50 -14.50 -5.85
CA VAL A 477 9.42 -14.76 -7.29
C VAL A 477 10.85 -14.90 -7.82
N GLU A 478 11.24 -16.11 -8.20
CA GLU A 478 12.64 -16.43 -8.51
C GLU A 478 12.78 -17.14 -9.86
N GLY A 479 14.00 -17.14 -10.42
CA GLY A 479 14.29 -17.77 -11.71
C GLY A 479 14.00 -16.90 -12.95
N HIS A 480 13.63 -15.62 -12.76
CA HIS A 480 13.27 -14.70 -13.84
C HIS A 480 14.41 -13.74 -14.25
N ILE A 481 15.33 -13.40 -13.34
CA ILE A 481 16.51 -12.55 -13.64
C ILE A 481 17.42 -13.22 -14.69
N GLY A 482 17.91 -12.42 -15.64
CA GLY A 482 18.78 -12.84 -16.72
C GLY A 482 18.05 -13.46 -17.93
N LYS A 483 16.74 -13.69 -17.85
CA LYS A 483 15.91 -14.13 -18.98
C LYS A 483 15.44 -12.96 -19.84
N GLN A 484 15.00 -13.24 -21.05
CA GLN A 484 14.25 -12.29 -21.87
C GLN A 484 12.90 -11.93 -21.22
N VAL A 485 12.54 -10.64 -21.21
CA VAL A 485 11.28 -10.11 -20.66
C VAL A 485 10.07 -10.72 -21.34
N GLY A 486 10.16 -11.03 -22.64
CA GLY A 486 9.11 -11.73 -23.40
C GLY A 486 8.88 -13.18 -22.95
N VAL A 487 9.79 -13.77 -22.17
CA VAL A 487 9.63 -15.09 -21.54
C VAL A 487 9.29 -14.94 -20.05
N ALA A 488 10.00 -14.03 -19.36
CA ALA A 488 9.85 -13.83 -17.93
C ALA A 488 8.47 -13.28 -17.53
N LEU A 489 7.99 -12.23 -18.21
CA LEU A 489 6.71 -11.59 -17.88
C LEU A 489 5.52 -12.55 -18.13
N PRO A 490 5.36 -13.18 -19.31
CA PRO A 490 4.30 -14.17 -19.51
C PRO A 490 4.43 -15.37 -18.58
N GLY A 491 5.65 -15.84 -18.28
CA GLY A 491 5.86 -16.96 -17.36
C GLY A 491 5.34 -16.68 -15.95
N ILE A 492 5.58 -15.48 -15.41
CA ILE A 492 5.06 -15.08 -14.10
C ILE A 492 3.54 -14.86 -14.16
N ILE A 493 3.02 -14.22 -15.22
CA ILE A 493 1.58 -14.00 -15.39
C ILE A 493 0.82 -15.33 -15.48
N ASN A 494 1.36 -16.32 -16.20
CA ASN A 494 0.76 -17.65 -16.29
C ASN A 494 0.67 -18.31 -14.90
N ILE A 495 1.73 -18.27 -14.09
CA ILE A 495 1.70 -18.80 -12.71
C ILE A 495 0.69 -18.01 -11.85
N LYS A 496 0.66 -16.67 -11.97
CA LYS A 496 -0.32 -15.83 -11.26
C LYS A 496 -1.75 -16.26 -11.60
N GLN A 497 -2.07 -16.45 -12.88
CA GLN A 497 -3.40 -16.82 -13.36
C GLN A 497 -3.77 -18.27 -13.01
N GLU A 498 -2.84 -19.21 -13.17
CA GLU A 498 -3.02 -20.63 -12.87
C GLU A 498 -3.32 -20.87 -11.39
N TYR A 499 -2.60 -20.18 -10.49
CA TYR A 499 -2.74 -20.33 -9.04
C TYR A 499 -3.58 -19.24 -8.38
N ASN A 500 -4.24 -18.37 -9.16
CA ASN A 500 -5.09 -17.26 -8.68
C ASN A 500 -4.42 -16.38 -7.61
N LEU A 501 -3.18 -15.93 -7.87
CA LEU A 501 -2.39 -15.19 -6.89
C LEU A 501 -2.80 -13.71 -6.81
N PRO A 502 -3.02 -13.15 -5.60
CA PRO A 502 -3.45 -11.77 -5.39
C PRO A 502 -2.27 -10.79 -5.42
N ALA A 503 -1.57 -10.69 -6.54
CA ALA A 503 -0.50 -9.71 -6.76
C ALA A 503 -0.47 -9.28 -8.23
N GLU A 504 -0.13 -8.01 -8.47
CA GLU A 504 0.05 -7.50 -9.85
C GLU A 504 1.49 -7.62 -10.32
N VAL A 505 1.69 -7.67 -11.64
CA VAL A 505 3.01 -7.82 -12.26
C VAL A 505 3.15 -6.85 -13.42
N ILE A 506 4.18 -6.02 -13.37
CA ILE A 506 4.50 -5.05 -14.44
C ILE A 506 5.96 -5.21 -14.90
N ALA A 507 6.24 -4.79 -16.13
CA ALA A 507 7.60 -4.72 -16.66
C ALA A 507 7.93 -3.30 -17.12
N LEU A 508 9.08 -2.79 -16.66
CA LEU A 508 9.57 -1.43 -16.86
C LEU A 508 10.98 -1.43 -17.48
N SER A 509 11.22 -0.50 -18.40
CA SER A 509 12.53 -0.34 -19.04
C SER A 509 13.47 0.49 -18.17
N ALA A 510 14.72 0.05 -18.02
CA ALA A 510 15.77 0.77 -17.30
C ALA A 510 16.36 1.95 -18.09
N ASP A 511 16.45 1.85 -19.42
CA ASP A 511 17.21 2.78 -20.27
C ASP A 511 16.32 3.67 -21.16
N TYR A 512 15.58 3.09 -22.13
CA TYR A 512 14.94 3.83 -23.23
C TYR A 512 13.41 3.61 -23.37
N ILE A 513 12.78 4.52 -24.13
CA ILE A 513 11.33 4.74 -24.35
C ILE A 513 10.79 3.89 -25.52
N GLY A 514 11.60 3.00 -26.10
CA GLY A 514 11.38 2.51 -27.46
C GLY A 514 10.51 1.28 -27.61
N ALA A 515 10.39 0.41 -26.60
CA ALA A 515 9.67 -0.85 -26.75
C ALA A 515 8.24 -0.71 -26.25
N ILE A 516 7.35 -0.42 -27.19
CA ILE A 516 6.08 -1.14 -27.20
C ILE A 516 6.48 -2.61 -27.37
N LEU A 517 6.34 -3.40 -26.30
CA LEU A 517 6.33 -4.85 -26.41
C LEU A 517 5.32 -5.18 -27.52
N LYS A 518 5.78 -5.73 -28.65
CA LYS A 518 4.89 -6.27 -29.67
C LYS A 518 3.99 -7.29 -28.98
N GLY A 519 2.74 -6.93 -28.72
CA GLY A 519 1.82 -7.83 -28.04
C GLY A 519 0.48 -7.19 -27.72
N GLU A 520 0.45 -6.09 -26.96
CA GLU A 520 -0.81 -5.53 -26.46
C GLU A 520 -0.69 -4.00 -26.40
N GLU A 521 -1.32 -3.31 -27.35
CA GLU A 521 -1.60 -1.88 -27.18
C GLU A 521 -2.47 -1.72 -25.92
N PRO A 522 -2.27 -0.67 -25.12
CA PRO A 522 -3.06 -0.46 -23.91
C PRO A 522 -4.50 -0.12 -24.33
N GLN A 523 -5.33 -1.15 -24.57
CA GLN A 523 -6.67 -1.00 -25.15
C GLN A 523 -7.44 0.09 -24.41
N CYS A 524 -7.41 0.11 -23.08
CA CYS A 524 -8.09 1.11 -22.27
C CYS A 524 -7.65 2.58 -22.46
N VAL A 525 -6.42 2.84 -22.94
CA VAL A 525 -5.90 4.20 -23.13
C VAL A 525 -6.30 4.77 -24.50
N ILE A 526 -6.60 3.89 -25.46
CA ILE A 526 -6.87 4.24 -26.86
C ILE A 526 -8.25 3.82 -27.37
N GLN A 527 -9.02 3.03 -26.60
CA GLN A 527 -10.30 2.48 -27.02
C GLN A 527 -11.37 3.55 -27.23
N ASP A 528 -11.32 4.64 -26.46
CA ASP A 528 -12.15 5.83 -26.70
C ASP A 528 -11.81 6.49 -28.04
N LEU A 529 -10.51 6.62 -28.36
CA LEU A 529 -10.06 7.16 -29.64
C LEU A 529 -10.45 6.27 -30.81
N GLU A 530 -10.40 4.95 -30.64
CA GLU A 530 -10.87 4.00 -31.65
C GLU A 530 -12.40 4.06 -31.83
N ALA A 531 -13.15 4.31 -30.76
CA ALA A 531 -14.59 4.54 -30.84
C ALA A 531 -14.90 5.85 -31.58
N ASP A 532 -14.20 6.94 -31.25
CA ASP A 532 -14.32 8.23 -31.94
C ASP A 532 -13.96 8.11 -33.43
N TYR A 533 -12.94 7.31 -33.77
CA TYR A 533 -12.58 7.02 -35.15
C TYR A 533 -13.75 6.39 -35.92
N ARG A 534 -14.39 5.36 -35.35
CA ARG A 534 -15.56 4.70 -35.94
C ARG A 534 -16.76 5.63 -36.09
N ILE A 535 -16.98 6.52 -35.11
CA ILE A 535 -18.03 7.56 -35.16
C ILE A 535 -17.76 8.55 -36.30
N ILE A 536 -16.53 9.02 -36.46
CA ILE A 536 -16.15 9.95 -37.54
C ILE A 536 -16.38 9.31 -38.92
N ILE A 537 -16.06 8.02 -39.09
CA ILE A 537 -16.33 7.30 -40.35
C ILE A 537 -17.85 7.22 -40.59
N ALA A 538 -18.64 6.85 -39.58
CA ALA A 538 -20.08 6.75 -39.70
C ALA A 538 -20.73 8.12 -40.02
N GLU A 539 -20.28 9.20 -39.37
CA GLU A 539 -20.70 10.58 -39.64
C GLU A 539 -20.37 10.97 -41.10
N PHE A 540 -19.17 10.64 -41.57
CA PHE A 540 -18.72 10.95 -42.92
C PHE A 540 -19.54 10.20 -43.98
N ILE A 541 -19.77 8.90 -43.78
CA ILE A 541 -20.64 8.12 -44.68
C ILE A 541 -22.07 8.70 -44.66
N CYS A 542 -22.57 9.09 -43.48
CA CYS A 542 -23.91 9.67 -43.33
C CYS A 542 -24.06 11.00 -44.10
N LYS A 543 -23.08 11.90 -44.01
CA LYS A 543 -23.10 13.19 -44.73
C LYS A 543 -23.05 13.03 -46.24
N LEU A 544 -22.36 12.01 -46.72
CA LEU A 544 -22.27 11.71 -48.15
C LEU A 544 -23.47 10.92 -48.67
N HIS A 545 -24.21 10.24 -47.79
CA HIS A 545 -25.19 9.21 -48.12
C HIS A 545 -26.20 9.63 -49.19
N ASP A 546 -26.96 10.70 -48.96
CA ASP A 546 -28.10 11.06 -49.83
C ASP A 546 -27.65 11.43 -51.24
N ALA A 547 -26.63 12.29 -51.31
CA ALA A 547 -26.11 12.76 -52.58
C ALA A 547 -25.36 11.64 -53.32
N PHE A 548 -24.63 10.78 -52.60
CA PHE A 548 -23.95 9.63 -53.17
C PHE A 548 -24.93 8.58 -53.71
N CYS A 549 -25.94 8.19 -52.93
CA CYS A 549 -26.96 7.22 -53.36
C CYS A 549 -27.80 7.74 -54.53
N SER A 550 -28.06 9.05 -54.58
CA SER A 550 -28.79 9.68 -55.70
C SER A 550 -28.01 9.57 -57.01
N ILE A 551 -26.69 9.84 -56.99
CA ILE A 551 -25.83 9.68 -58.17
C ILE A 551 -25.72 8.21 -58.56
N TYR A 552 -25.61 7.31 -57.59
CA TYR A 552 -25.48 5.87 -57.81
C TYR A 552 -26.73 5.22 -58.45
N ARG A 553 -27.92 5.73 -58.11
CA ARG A 553 -29.22 5.28 -58.67
C ARG A 553 -29.60 6.00 -59.97
N PHE A 554 -28.83 6.99 -60.41
CA PHE A 554 -29.14 7.76 -61.60
C PHE A 554 -29.15 6.87 -62.85
N ASP A 555 -30.21 6.98 -63.67
CA ASP A 555 -30.37 6.16 -64.87
C ASP A 555 -29.26 6.49 -65.89
N PHE A 556 -28.54 5.47 -66.34
CA PHE A 556 -27.52 5.61 -67.37
C PHE A 556 -28.17 5.40 -68.74
N SER A 557 -28.64 6.49 -69.35
CA SER A 557 -29.47 6.41 -70.57
C SER A 557 -28.75 6.14 -71.91
N PRO A 558 -27.42 6.24 -72.10
CA PRO A 558 -26.85 5.77 -73.35
C PRO A 558 -26.71 4.24 -73.31
N LYS A 559 -27.58 3.53 -74.04
CA LYS A 559 -27.47 2.07 -74.18
C LYS A 559 -26.08 1.70 -74.73
N PRO A 560 -25.42 0.63 -74.24
CA PRO A 560 -24.08 0.24 -74.71
C PRO A 560 -23.98 0.03 -76.23
N LEU A 561 -25.08 -0.39 -76.87
CA LEU A 561 -25.18 -0.61 -78.31
C LEU A 561 -25.31 0.70 -79.13
N GLU A 562 -25.63 1.84 -78.51
CA GLU A 562 -25.72 3.13 -79.18
C GLU A 562 -24.44 3.99 -79.07
N LEU A 563 -23.49 3.68 -78.18
CA LEU A 563 -22.17 4.36 -78.19
C LEU A 563 -21.35 4.08 -79.46
N VAL A 564 -21.58 2.92 -80.09
CA VAL A 564 -21.02 2.60 -81.41
C VAL A 564 -21.76 3.38 -82.52
N ALA A 565 -23.06 3.61 -82.38
CA ALA A 565 -23.85 4.43 -83.31
C ALA A 565 -23.53 5.94 -83.18
N VAL A 566 -23.24 6.43 -81.98
CA VAL A 566 -22.75 7.81 -81.73
C VAL A 566 -21.35 8.01 -82.30
N ARG A 567 -20.47 6.99 -82.28
CA ARG A 567 -19.20 7.02 -83.04
C ARG A 567 -19.41 7.14 -84.55
N SER A 568 -20.50 6.57 -85.10
CA SER A 568 -20.81 6.66 -86.53
C SER A 568 -21.49 7.98 -86.94
N LYS A 569 -22.30 8.60 -86.05
CA LYS A 569 -22.93 9.92 -86.29
C LYS A 569 -22.04 11.11 -85.95
N ALA A 570 -21.12 11.00 -84.98
CA ALA A 570 -20.16 12.07 -84.65
C ALA A 570 -19.15 12.35 -85.77
N LYS A 571 -18.99 11.43 -86.74
CA LYS A 571 -18.21 11.67 -87.97
C LYS A 571 -19.00 12.36 -89.09
N ALA A 572 -20.33 12.42 -89.00
CA ALA A 572 -21.20 12.93 -90.06
C ALA A 572 -21.86 14.29 -89.74
N VAL A 573 -21.84 14.76 -88.49
CA VAL A 573 -22.50 16.03 -88.06
C VAL A 573 -21.49 17.16 -87.78
N ALA A 574 -20.24 17.04 -88.24
CA ALA A 574 -19.25 18.13 -88.12
C ALA A 574 -19.51 19.32 -89.07
N ALA A 575 -20.62 19.33 -89.81
CA ALA A 575 -20.92 20.37 -90.80
C ALA A 575 -22.44 20.64 -90.93
N ALA A 576 -23.09 21.14 -89.88
CA ALA A 576 -24.28 22.00 -90.03
C ALA A 576 -24.74 22.57 -88.68
N ALA A 577 -25.00 23.89 -88.67
CA ALA A 577 -25.98 24.64 -87.85
C ALA A 577 -25.77 24.68 -86.32
N THR A 578 -25.30 25.79 -85.72
CA THR A 578 -26.03 27.03 -85.34
C THR A 578 -26.97 26.88 -84.14
N ASN A 579 -26.70 27.69 -83.11
CA ASN A 579 -27.45 28.03 -81.89
C ASN A 579 -26.95 27.36 -80.58
N GLU A 580 -26.29 28.16 -79.74
CA GLU A 580 -25.89 27.82 -78.36
C GLU A 580 -27.09 27.72 -77.39
N GLU A 581 -28.29 28.14 -77.79
CA GLU A 581 -29.50 28.16 -76.93
C GLU A 581 -30.22 26.80 -76.86
N ASP A 582 -30.08 25.90 -77.85
CA ASP A 582 -30.76 24.58 -77.86
C ASP A 582 -29.95 23.49 -77.11
N GLU A 583 -28.65 23.67 -76.87
CA GLU A 583 -27.79 22.73 -76.13
C GLU A 583 -27.90 22.86 -74.60
N ASP A 584 -28.28 24.06 -74.10
CA ASP A 584 -28.61 24.26 -72.69
C ASP A 584 -29.95 23.62 -72.33
N LEU A 585 -30.87 23.46 -73.30
CA LEU A 585 -32.18 22.81 -73.12
C LEU A 585 -32.06 21.30 -72.84
N GLU A 586 -31.13 20.56 -73.45
CA GLU A 586 -30.98 19.10 -73.25
C GLU A 586 -30.33 18.75 -71.90
N VAL A 587 -29.35 19.56 -71.45
CA VAL A 587 -28.75 19.46 -70.10
C VAL A 587 -29.76 19.93 -69.04
N ASN A 588 -30.52 20.99 -69.31
CA ASN A 588 -31.60 21.43 -68.42
C ASN A 588 -32.85 20.53 -68.48
N GLU A 589 -33.07 19.69 -69.51
CA GLU A 589 -34.10 18.64 -69.50
C GLU A 589 -33.66 17.41 -68.70
N LEU A 590 -32.37 17.03 -68.82
CA LEU A 590 -31.75 15.98 -68.00
C LEU A 590 -31.71 16.36 -66.51
N ILE A 591 -31.49 17.63 -66.19
CA ILE A 591 -31.53 18.20 -64.83
C ILE A 591 -32.98 18.59 -64.43
N GLY A 592 -33.82 19.03 -65.37
CA GLY A 592 -35.22 19.42 -65.10
C GLY A 592 -36.16 18.24 -64.83
N LYS A 593 -35.77 17.03 -65.24
CA LYS A 593 -36.39 15.76 -64.81
C LYS A 593 -35.77 15.18 -63.53
N THR A 594 -34.72 15.79 -62.98
CA THR A 594 -34.21 15.40 -61.65
C THR A 594 -35.06 16.03 -60.56
N ASP A 595 -36.16 15.35 -60.25
CA ASP A 595 -36.78 15.52 -58.95
C ASP A 595 -35.89 14.84 -57.91
N PHE A 596 -35.02 15.63 -57.24
CA PHE A 596 -34.30 15.16 -56.06
C PHE A 596 -35.21 15.10 -54.82
N ASP A 597 -36.47 15.58 -54.92
CA ASP A 597 -37.45 15.49 -53.86
C ASP A 597 -38.26 14.20 -54.02
N GLY A 598 -37.81 13.14 -53.35
CA GLY A 598 -38.59 11.90 -53.28
C GLY A 598 -37.82 10.60 -53.12
N LEU A 599 -36.49 10.62 -53.05
CA LEU A 599 -35.73 9.44 -52.66
C LEU A 599 -35.75 9.32 -51.14
N ALA A 600 -36.77 8.62 -50.61
CA ALA A 600 -36.73 8.10 -49.25
C ALA A 600 -35.59 7.08 -49.14
N VAL A 601 -34.36 7.56 -48.92
CA VAL A 601 -33.22 6.71 -48.63
C VAL A 601 -33.25 6.42 -47.14
N ASN A 602 -33.60 5.20 -46.77
CA ASN A 602 -33.53 4.78 -45.37
C ASN A 602 -32.07 4.81 -44.93
N HIS A 603 -31.70 5.73 -44.04
CA HIS A 603 -30.38 5.73 -43.42
C HIS A 603 -30.20 4.41 -42.64
N PRO A 604 -29.28 3.53 -43.06
CA PRO A 604 -29.02 2.29 -42.34
C PRO A 604 -28.19 2.57 -41.08
N VAL A 605 -28.10 1.57 -40.19
CA VAL A 605 -27.23 1.63 -39.02
C VAL A 605 -25.75 1.55 -39.46
N LEU A 606 -25.19 2.71 -39.84
CA LEU A 606 -23.84 2.82 -40.40
C LEU A 606 -22.74 2.37 -39.41
N SER A 607 -22.95 2.54 -38.10
CA SER A 607 -22.00 2.10 -37.06
C SER A 607 -21.71 0.59 -37.09
N ARG A 608 -22.73 -0.22 -37.37
CA ARG A 608 -22.59 -1.68 -37.51
C ARG A 608 -21.82 -2.05 -38.77
N LEU A 609 -22.05 -1.32 -39.86
CA LEU A 609 -21.34 -1.52 -41.13
C LEU A 609 -19.85 -1.17 -41.02
N VAL A 610 -19.52 -0.08 -40.32
CA VAL A 610 -18.13 0.28 -40.01
C VAL A 610 -17.46 -0.80 -39.16
N SER A 611 -18.15 -1.27 -38.13
CA SER A 611 -17.63 -2.33 -37.24
C SER A 611 -17.40 -3.65 -37.98
N GLU A 612 -18.32 -4.07 -38.84
CA GLU A 612 -18.18 -5.28 -39.67
C GLU A 612 -16.97 -5.19 -40.61
N ALA A 613 -16.73 -4.01 -41.19
CA ALA A 613 -15.58 -3.79 -42.07
C ALA A 613 -14.24 -3.85 -41.32
N HIS A 614 -14.14 -3.24 -40.12
CA HIS A 614 -12.94 -3.32 -39.29
C HIS A 614 -12.65 -4.74 -38.78
N ILE A 615 -13.68 -5.55 -38.52
CA ILE A 615 -13.51 -6.97 -38.16
C ILE A 615 -12.96 -7.78 -39.34
N THR A 616 -13.43 -7.49 -40.56
CA THR A 616 -13.09 -8.29 -41.75
C THR A 616 -11.83 -7.82 -42.47
N LYS A 617 -11.42 -6.55 -42.27
CA LYS A 617 -10.28 -5.87 -42.93
C LYS A 617 -10.21 -6.12 -44.45
N ASN A 618 -11.36 -6.27 -45.11
CA ASN A 618 -11.45 -6.68 -46.53
C ASN A 618 -12.57 -5.94 -47.29
N TYR A 619 -12.44 -4.62 -47.40
CA TYR A 619 -13.35 -3.74 -48.14
C TYR A 619 -13.15 -3.85 -49.65
N VAL A 620 -14.23 -4.23 -50.35
CA VAL A 620 -14.34 -4.22 -51.81
C VAL A 620 -15.12 -2.97 -52.24
N LYS A 621 -14.61 -2.21 -53.22
CA LYS A 621 -15.28 -1.02 -53.76
C LYS A 621 -16.70 -1.35 -54.22
N GLY A 622 -17.65 -0.53 -53.80
CA GLY A 622 -19.08 -0.69 -54.07
C GLY A 622 -19.81 -1.61 -53.09
N SER A 623 -19.13 -2.43 -52.28
CA SER A 623 -19.78 -3.45 -51.44
C SER A 623 -20.64 -2.89 -50.30
N SER A 624 -20.13 -1.89 -49.57
CA SER A 624 -20.90 -1.25 -48.49
C SER A 624 -22.01 -0.35 -49.02
N ILE A 625 -21.78 0.27 -50.18
CA ILE A 625 -22.71 1.20 -50.81
C ILE A 625 -23.86 0.44 -51.46
N LEU A 626 -23.57 -0.72 -52.07
CA LEU A 626 -24.58 -1.66 -52.59
C LEU A 626 -25.62 -2.01 -51.50
N ARG A 627 -25.16 -2.23 -50.27
CA ARG A 627 -26.01 -2.59 -49.12
C ARG A 627 -26.92 -1.45 -48.66
N ILE A 628 -26.49 -0.19 -48.81
CA ILE A 628 -27.18 0.98 -48.24
C ILE A 628 -27.94 1.80 -49.29
N CYS A 629 -27.41 1.90 -50.50
CA CYS A 629 -28.03 2.63 -51.61
C CYS A 629 -28.86 1.71 -52.50
N GLY A 630 -28.55 0.42 -52.66
CA GLY A 630 -29.21 -0.43 -53.66
C GLY A 630 -28.98 0.01 -55.13
N VAL A 631 -29.04 -0.93 -56.07
CA VAL A 631 -28.74 -0.65 -57.49
C VAL A 631 -29.95 -0.92 -58.36
N ARG A 632 -30.22 -0.04 -59.32
CA ARG A 632 -31.19 -0.28 -60.38
C ARG A 632 -30.45 -0.73 -61.63
N LYS A 633 -30.93 -1.78 -62.28
CA LYS A 633 -30.33 -2.27 -63.53
C LYS A 633 -30.33 -1.16 -64.59
N GLY A 634 -29.15 -0.88 -65.16
CA GLY A 634 -28.96 0.24 -66.09
C GLY A 634 -28.74 1.62 -65.42
N SER A 635 -28.52 1.69 -64.11
CA SER A 635 -28.06 2.92 -63.44
C SER A 635 -26.54 3.09 -63.53
N ILE A 636 -26.03 4.28 -63.18
CA ILE A 636 -24.58 4.55 -63.04
C ILE A 636 -23.94 3.53 -62.10
N GLY A 637 -24.59 3.18 -60.98
CA GLY A 637 -24.09 2.17 -60.03
C GLY A 637 -23.93 0.77 -60.62
N ASP A 638 -24.86 0.31 -61.47
CA ASP A 638 -24.79 -1.00 -62.15
C ASP A 638 -23.61 -1.06 -63.13
N ILE A 639 -23.40 0.05 -63.85
CA ILE A 639 -22.26 0.22 -64.75
C ILE A 639 -20.94 0.37 -63.97
N TYR A 640 -20.95 1.04 -62.82
CA TYR A 640 -19.76 1.16 -61.96
C TYR A 640 -19.30 -0.22 -61.48
N LEU A 641 -20.21 -1.01 -60.90
CA LEU A 641 -19.90 -2.34 -60.38
C LEU A 641 -19.43 -3.33 -61.45
N SER A 642 -20.00 -3.26 -62.66
CA SER A 642 -19.61 -4.13 -63.77
C SER A 642 -18.25 -3.77 -64.40
N ASN A 643 -17.65 -2.64 -64.03
CA ASN A 643 -16.35 -2.17 -64.51
C ASN A 643 -15.28 -2.11 -63.40
N ILE A 644 -15.46 -2.89 -62.33
CA ILE A 644 -14.44 -3.10 -61.28
C ILE A 644 -13.78 -4.47 -61.49
N SER A 645 -12.44 -4.46 -61.62
CA SER A 645 -11.61 -5.68 -61.61
C SER A 645 -10.47 -5.48 -60.62
N ASP A 646 -10.17 -6.48 -59.78
CA ASP A 646 -9.13 -6.40 -58.73
C ASP A 646 -9.24 -5.17 -57.81
N ASN A 647 -10.48 -4.75 -57.50
CA ASN A 647 -10.76 -3.57 -56.67
C ASN A 647 -10.26 -2.24 -57.28
N ILE A 648 -10.06 -2.21 -58.61
CA ILE A 648 -9.71 -1.06 -59.43
C ILE A 648 -10.88 -0.80 -60.40
N PHE A 649 -11.34 0.45 -60.45
CA PHE A 649 -12.40 0.87 -61.37
C PHE A 649 -11.79 1.43 -62.65
N THR A 650 -12.32 1.02 -63.81
CA THR A 650 -12.01 1.61 -65.10
C THR A 650 -13.22 2.34 -65.67
N ASN A 651 -13.09 3.65 -65.90
CA ASN A 651 -14.19 4.47 -66.40
C ASN A 651 -14.58 4.08 -67.84
N PRO A 652 -15.84 3.70 -68.10
CA PRO A 652 -16.27 3.26 -69.43
C PRO A 652 -16.43 4.41 -70.45
N ILE A 653 -16.26 5.67 -70.02
CA ILE A 653 -16.42 6.87 -70.85
C ILE A 653 -15.05 7.54 -71.05
N SER A 654 -14.74 7.93 -72.29
CA SER A 654 -13.53 8.70 -72.64
C SER A 654 -13.84 10.16 -72.93
N LEU A 655 -13.11 11.10 -72.33
CA LEU A 655 -13.29 12.57 -72.36
C LEU A 655 -13.17 13.28 -73.73
N ASN A 656 -13.13 12.56 -74.85
CA ASN A 656 -12.86 13.12 -76.18
C ASN A 656 -14.13 13.52 -76.96
N THR A 657 -15.23 13.81 -76.28
CA THR A 657 -16.55 14.07 -76.89
C THR A 657 -17.05 15.48 -76.58
N LYS A 658 -17.52 16.24 -77.58
CA LYS A 658 -18.19 17.55 -77.42
C LYS A 658 -19.57 17.47 -76.77
N ILE A 659 -20.00 16.29 -76.32
CA ILE A 659 -21.33 16.03 -75.77
C ILE A 659 -21.32 16.32 -74.26
N ARG A 660 -22.03 17.37 -73.81
CA ARG A 660 -22.07 17.77 -72.38
C ARG A 660 -22.59 16.65 -71.46
N ALA A 661 -23.57 15.85 -71.90
CA ALA A 661 -24.09 14.71 -71.13
C ALA A 661 -23.03 13.62 -70.87
N ALA A 662 -22.19 13.29 -71.85
CA ALA A 662 -21.11 12.29 -71.68
C ALA A 662 -20.03 12.79 -70.70
N SER A 663 -19.72 14.09 -70.72
CA SER A 663 -18.83 14.69 -69.73
C SER A 663 -19.41 14.63 -68.32
N LEU A 664 -20.72 14.78 -68.14
CA LEU A 664 -21.36 14.72 -66.83
C LEU A 664 -21.31 13.30 -66.24
N TYR A 665 -21.63 12.28 -67.05
CA TYR A 665 -21.51 10.88 -66.62
C TYR A 665 -20.07 10.48 -66.27
N PHE A 666 -19.06 10.94 -67.05
CA PHE A 666 -17.65 10.72 -66.73
C PHE A 666 -17.30 11.26 -65.33
N ARG A 667 -17.78 12.47 -65.00
CA ARG A 667 -17.54 13.10 -63.70
C ARG A 667 -18.28 12.41 -62.56
N PHE A 668 -19.49 11.90 -62.79
CA PHE A 668 -20.18 11.06 -61.80
C PHE A 668 -19.40 9.78 -61.48
N PHE A 669 -18.85 9.09 -62.49
CA PHE A 669 -18.01 7.91 -62.26
C PHE A 669 -16.72 8.21 -61.50
N GLU A 670 -16.01 9.30 -61.83
CA GLU A 670 -14.80 9.70 -61.09
C GLU A 670 -15.10 10.13 -59.66
N LEU A 671 -16.21 10.83 -59.43
CA LEU A 671 -16.65 11.19 -58.08
C LEU A 671 -16.95 9.93 -57.26
N ILE A 672 -17.70 8.96 -57.84
CA ILE A 672 -17.98 7.67 -57.19
C ILE A 672 -16.68 6.96 -56.81
N ASP A 673 -15.73 6.84 -57.75
CA ASP A 673 -14.47 6.13 -57.49
C ASP A 673 -13.58 6.83 -56.44
N SER A 674 -13.60 8.16 -56.40
CA SER A 674 -12.85 8.93 -55.41
C SER A 674 -13.35 8.69 -53.98
N ILE A 675 -14.68 8.59 -53.79
CA ILE A 675 -15.32 8.31 -52.50
C ILE A 675 -15.08 6.85 -52.08
N GLU A 676 -15.25 5.90 -53.00
CA GLU A 676 -14.98 4.48 -52.76
C GLU A 676 -13.52 4.20 -52.39
N SER A 677 -12.58 4.98 -52.95
CA SER A 677 -11.15 4.90 -52.60
C SER A 677 -10.89 5.40 -51.18
N MET A 678 -11.57 6.47 -50.73
CA MET A 678 -11.48 6.93 -49.34
C MET A 678 -12.07 5.90 -48.37
N PHE A 679 -13.23 5.31 -48.68
CA PHE A 679 -13.84 4.27 -47.85
C PHE A 679 -12.96 3.03 -47.73
N LYS A 680 -12.28 2.61 -48.80
CA LYS A 680 -11.31 1.51 -48.73
C LYS A 680 -10.21 1.76 -47.71
N ILE A 681 -9.70 3.00 -47.60
CA ILE A 681 -8.65 3.33 -46.63
C ILE A 681 -9.23 3.35 -45.20
N LEU A 682 -10.39 3.96 -44.99
CA LEU A 682 -10.99 4.11 -43.66
C LEU A 682 -11.57 2.82 -43.08
N LEU A 683 -12.17 1.97 -43.91
CA LEU A 683 -12.89 0.78 -43.47
C LEU A 683 -11.99 -0.47 -43.35
N ASN A 684 -10.76 -0.43 -43.90
CA ASN A 684 -9.79 -1.52 -43.79
C ASN A 684 -8.77 -1.35 -42.66
N ASN A 685 -8.59 -0.13 -42.18
CA ASN A 685 -7.57 0.19 -41.18
C ASN A 685 -8.24 0.66 -39.90
N GLU A 686 -7.70 0.24 -38.76
CA GLU A 686 -8.02 0.82 -37.44
C GLU A 686 -7.22 2.12 -37.24
N LEU A 687 -7.51 2.90 -36.18
CA LEU A 687 -6.84 4.19 -35.96
C LEU A 687 -5.32 4.03 -35.87
N SER A 688 -4.83 2.96 -35.24
CA SER A 688 -3.40 2.66 -35.10
C SER A 688 -2.71 2.42 -36.45
N GLU A 689 -3.41 1.78 -37.39
CA GLU A 689 -2.93 1.37 -38.72
C GLU A 689 -3.11 2.46 -39.81
N LEU A 690 -4.01 3.43 -39.59
CA LEU A 690 -4.35 4.46 -40.58
C LEU A 690 -3.13 5.27 -41.07
N ASN A 691 -2.91 5.25 -42.39
CA ASN A 691 -1.96 6.11 -43.08
C ASN A 691 -2.62 7.42 -43.53
N LEU A 692 -2.41 8.49 -42.76
CA LEU A 692 -2.97 9.81 -43.05
C LEU A 692 -2.48 10.39 -44.39
N THR A 693 -1.25 10.11 -44.81
CA THR A 693 -0.71 10.62 -46.08
C THR A 693 -1.45 10.01 -47.26
N GLU A 694 -1.71 8.70 -47.20
CA GLU A 694 -2.50 8.00 -48.22
C GLU A 694 -3.94 8.52 -48.28
N PHE A 695 -4.58 8.74 -47.13
CA PHE A 695 -5.93 9.29 -47.06
C PHE A 695 -6.01 10.73 -47.60
N LYS A 696 -5.05 11.60 -47.26
CA LYS A 696 -4.99 12.98 -47.77
C LYS A 696 -4.92 13.02 -49.29
N ASN A 697 -4.11 12.17 -49.90
CA ASN A 697 -4.00 12.08 -51.35
C ASN A 697 -5.34 11.65 -51.99
N ALA A 698 -6.05 10.70 -51.37
CA ALA A 698 -7.39 10.30 -51.81
C ALA A 698 -8.42 11.43 -51.64
N TYR A 699 -8.36 12.20 -50.55
CA TYR A 699 -9.24 13.34 -50.30
C TYR A 699 -9.00 14.50 -51.29
N ILE A 700 -7.75 14.80 -51.64
CA ILE A 700 -7.41 15.81 -52.67
C ILE A 700 -8.00 15.41 -54.03
N ARG A 701 -7.96 14.12 -54.39
CA ARG A 701 -8.60 13.60 -55.62
C ARG A 701 -10.10 13.83 -55.58
N TYR A 702 -10.75 13.51 -54.45
CA TYR A 702 -12.17 13.75 -54.23
C TYR A 702 -12.54 15.24 -54.36
N GLU A 703 -11.80 16.13 -53.69
CA GLU A 703 -12.06 17.58 -53.72
C GLU A 703 -11.93 18.15 -55.15
N LYS A 704 -10.94 17.65 -55.91
CA LYS A 704 -10.75 18.01 -57.32
C LYS A 704 -11.96 17.60 -58.17
N GLU A 705 -12.50 16.41 -57.99
CA GLU A 705 -13.67 15.95 -58.76
C GLU A 705 -14.96 16.68 -58.37
N VAL A 706 -15.16 16.97 -57.08
CA VAL A 706 -16.28 17.82 -56.62
C VAL A 706 -16.22 19.22 -57.25
N LYS A 707 -15.03 19.86 -57.26
CA LYS A 707 -14.83 21.18 -57.92
C LYS A 707 -15.07 21.11 -59.43
N ASN A 708 -14.69 20.02 -60.09
CA ASN A 708 -14.93 19.84 -61.52
C ASN A 708 -16.42 19.66 -61.83
N LEU A 709 -17.15 18.92 -60.99
CA LEU A 709 -18.59 18.72 -61.12
C LEU A 709 -19.37 20.03 -60.86
N ALA A 710 -18.98 20.81 -59.84
CA ALA A 710 -19.57 22.11 -59.53
C ALA A 710 -19.47 23.12 -60.68
N LYS A 711 -18.37 23.09 -61.45
CA LYS A 711 -18.18 23.97 -62.62
C LYS A 711 -19.15 23.67 -63.77
N GLN A 712 -19.66 22.44 -63.87
CA GLN A 712 -20.55 22.01 -64.95
C GLN A 712 -22.04 22.20 -64.62
N LEU A 713 -22.40 22.25 -63.33
CA LEU A 713 -23.78 22.36 -62.85
C LEU A 713 -24.02 23.74 -62.20
N ARG A 714 -24.22 24.80 -63.01
CA ARG A 714 -24.50 26.17 -62.50
C ARG A 714 -25.82 26.31 -61.72
N VAL A 715 -26.72 25.32 -61.77
CA VAL A 715 -28.09 25.35 -61.18
C VAL A 715 -28.20 24.56 -59.87
N ILE A 716 -27.21 23.72 -59.51
CA ILE A 716 -27.24 22.85 -58.31
C ILE A 716 -26.17 23.31 -57.30
N THR A 717 -26.22 24.57 -56.90
CA THR A 717 -25.18 25.17 -56.03
C THR A 717 -25.30 24.75 -54.56
N ASP A 718 -26.52 24.57 -54.03
CA ASP A 718 -26.71 24.36 -52.59
C ASP A 718 -26.42 22.92 -52.13
N LYS A 719 -26.70 21.91 -52.96
CA LYS A 719 -26.48 20.48 -52.60
C LYS A 719 -25.03 20.01 -52.85
N VAL A 720 -24.26 20.67 -53.71
CA VAL A 720 -22.83 20.33 -53.97
C VAL A 720 -21.92 20.83 -52.85
N GLN A 721 -22.34 21.86 -52.11
CA GLN A 721 -21.60 22.43 -50.98
C GLN A 721 -21.50 21.46 -49.77
N VAL A 722 -22.42 20.49 -49.67
CA VAL A 722 -22.39 19.40 -48.68
C VAL A 722 -21.16 18.50 -48.86
N PHE A 723 -20.71 18.28 -50.10
CA PHE A 723 -19.51 17.49 -50.39
C PHE A 723 -18.21 18.17 -49.95
N LEU A 724 -18.18 19.51 -49.89
CA LEU A 724 -16.98 20.28 -49.51
C LEU A 724 -16.89 20.60 -48.00
N SER A 725 -17.93 20.31 -47.21
CA SER A 725 -18.06 20.73 -45.80
C SER A 725 -17.89 19.58 -44.78
N THR A 726 -17.10 18.56 -45.11
CA THR A 726 -16.96 17.38 -44.24
C THR A 726 -15.85 17.48 -43.18
N CYS A 727 -14.86 18.37 -43.36
CA CYS A 727 -13.70 18.58 -42.45
C CYS A 727 -13.08 17.28 -41.88
N ILE A 728 -13.13 16.18 -42.64
CA ILE A 728 -12.75 14.85 -42.15
C ILE A 728 -11.23 14.73 -41.97
N VAL A 729 -10.45 15.38 -42.82
CA VAL A 729 -8.98 15.33 -42.74
C VAL A 729 -8.51 15.92 -41.42
N GLU A 730 -9.00 17.11 -41.06
CA GLU A 730 -8.63 17.78 -39.81
C GLU A 730 -9.08 16.99 -38.58
N LYS A 731 -10.27 16.39 -38.62
CA LYS A 731 -10.78 15.51 -37.54
C LYS A 731 -9.89 14.27 -37.35
N LEU A 732 -9.48 13.62 -38.44
CA LEU A 732 -8.63 12.43 -38.39
C LEU A 732 -7.18 12.74 -37.99
N GLU A 733 -6.65 13.90 -38.40
CA GLU A 733 -5.34 14.39 -37.94
C GLU A 733 -5.32 14.61 -36.44
N ALA A 734 -6.29 15.37 -35.91
CA ALA A 734 -6.40 15.64 -34.49
C ALA A 734 -6.50 14.33 -33.66
N LEU A 735 -7.29 13.37 -34.16
CA LEU A 735 -7.45 12.07 -33.50
C LEU A 735 -6.17 11.23 -33.52
N LYS A 736 -5.43 11.22 -34.64
CA LYS A 736 -4.16 10.50 -34.76
C LYS A 736 -3.05 11.14 -33.91
N ASP A 737 -3.05 12.46 -33.80
CA ASP A 737 -2.11 13.19 -32.95
C ASP A 737 -2.37 12.92 -31.47
N GLU A 738 -3.64 12.89 -31.06
CA GLU A 738 -4.03 12.51 -29.70
C GLU A 738 -3.66 11.05 -29.39
N TYR A 739 -3.87 10.13 -30.34
CA TYR A 739 -3.40 8.74 -30.23
C TYR A 739 -1.89 8.66 -30.00
N ARG A 740 -1.09 9.33 -30.83
CA ARG A 740 0.38 9.37 -30.66
C ARG A 740 0.77 10.00 -29.33
N ARG A 741 0.10 11.08 -28.90
CA ARG A 741 0.36 11.75 -27.63
C ARG A 741 0.15 10.80 -26.44
N ARG A 742 -0.96 10.06 -26.40
CA ARG A 742 -1.28 9.10 -25.33
C ARG A 742 -0.34 7.89 -25.32
N MET A 743 0.02 7.37 -26.49
CA MET A 743 1.00 6.28 -26.60
C MET A 743 2.39 6.71 -26.09
N ASN A 744 2.81 7.95 -26.35
CA ASN A 744 4.05 8.50 -25.82
C ASN A 744 3.99 8.74 -24.29
N GLN A 745 2.84 9.15 -23.75
CA GLN A 745 2.62 9.23 -22.29
C GLN A 745 2.72 7.86 -21.62
N TYR A 746 2.08 6.85 -22.21
CA TYR A 746 2.14 5.47 -21.74
C TYR A 746 3.58 4.93 -21.76
N ALA A 747 4.32 5.18 -22.85
CA ALA A 747 5.74 4.78 -22.95
C ALA A 747 6.62 5.45 -21.88
N LEU A 748 6.37 6.72 -21.54
CA LEU A 748 7.09 7.42 -20.46
C LEU A 748 6.75 6.88 -19.07
N ALA A 749 5.49 6.48 -18.84
CA ALA A 749 5.07 5.85 -17.59
C ALA A 749 5.74 4.48 -17.38
N ARG A 750 6.05 3.76 -18.47
CA ARG A 750 6.76 2.46 -18.43
C ARG A 750 8.28 2.55 -18.24
N LYS A 751 8.84 3.74 -18.05
CA LYS A 751 10.25 3.91 -17.68
C LYS A 751 10.44 3.75 -16.17
N PHE A 752 11.35 2.87 -15.75
CA PHE A 752 11.61 2.58 -14.33
C PHE A 752 11.87 3.86 -13.51
N ASN A 753 12.73 4.77 -13.99
CA ASN A 753 13.02 6.01 -13.28
C ASN A 753 11.80 6.94 -13.11
N ASN A 754 10.89 6.98 -14.08
CA ASN A 754 9.69 7.81 -14.00
C ASN A 754 8.67 7.17 -13.06
N TYR A 755 8.49 5.86 -13.19
CA TYR A 755 7.65 5.08 -12.30
C TYR A 755 8.14 5.16 -10.84
N PHE A 756 9.45 5.07 -10.60
CA PHE A 756 10.08 5.21 -9.29
C PHE A 756 9.85 6.58 -8.65
N LYS A 757 9.76 7.65 -9.46
CA LYS A 757 9.43 8.99 -8.96
C LYS A 757 7.95 9.19 -8.68
N ALA A 758 7.10 8.57 -9.50
CA ALA A 758 5.65 8.69 -9.37
C ALA A 758 5.09 7.83 -8.22
N HIS A 759 5.76 6.71 -7.90
CA HIS A 759 5.30 5.74 -6.90
C HIS A 759 6.34 5.62 -5.78
N GLY A 760 5.99 6.11 -4.59
CA GLY A 760 6.83 5.98 -3.40
C GLY A 760 6.82 4.57 -2.81
N GLY A 761 7.91 4.17 -2.15
CA GLY A 761 7.97 2.89 -1.45
C GLY A 761 8.40 1.68 -2.29
N ILE A 762 9.05 1.92 -3.45
CA ILE A 762 9.69 0.85 -4.23
C ILE A 762 10.87 0.28 -3.45
N GLU A 763 10.89 -1.04 -3.27
CA GLU A 763 11.97 -1.77 -2.61
C GLU A 763 12.32 -3.06 -3.35
N HIS A 764 13.53 -3.57 -3.13
CA HIS A 764 13.94 -4.90 -3.62
C HIS A 764 13.83 -5.92 -2.47
N LYS A 765 13.07 -7.00 -2.71
CA LYS A 765 12.89 -8.14 -1.79
C LYS A 765 12.75 -9.49 -2.51
N ALA A 766 13.16 -9.58 -3.79
CA ALA A 766 13.03 -10.79 -4.62
C ALA A 766 11.61 -11.39 -4.66
N GLY A 767 10.59 -10.53 -4.64
CA GLY A 767 9.20 -10.96 -4.56
C GLY A 767 8.25 -9.81 -4.24
N VAL A 768 6.98 -10.14 -3.98
CA VAL A 768 5.90 -9.17 -3.80
C VAL A 768 5.00 -9.54 -2.61
N SER A 769 4.49 -8.54 -1.89
CA SER A 769 3.49 -8.75 -0.84
C SER A 769 2.13 -9.13 -1.41
N LYS A 770 1.29 -9.80 -0.62
CA LYS A 770 -0.12 -10.00 -0.94
C LYS A 770 -0.78 -8.63 -1.16
N GLY A 771 -1.45 -8.43 -2.30
CA GLY A 771 -2.01 -7.14 -2.71
C GLY A 771 -0.97 -6.09 -3.11
N GLY A 772 0.27 -6.50 -3.43
CA GLY A 772 1.32 -5.63 -3.96
C GLY A 772 1.47 -5.70 -5.47
N THR A 773 2.41 -4.91 -6.01
CA THR A 773 2.81 -4.96 -7.43
C THR A 773 4.27 -5.38 -7.55
N PHE A 774 4.53 -6.46 -8.29
CA PHE A 774 5.85 -6.95 -8.65
C PHE A 774 6.34 -6.26 -9.92
N ILE A 775 7.57 -5.77 -9.90
CA ILE A 775 8.13 -4.92 -10.94
C ILE A 775 9.35 -5.61 -11.51
N LEU A 776 9.27 -6.02 -12.77
CA LEU A 776 10.42 -6.46 -13.55
C LEU A 776 11.10 -5.26 -14.20
N VAL A 777 12.41 -5.13 -14.04
CA VAL A 777 13.20 -4.11 -14.73
C VAL A 777 14.07 -4.78 -15.78
N TYR A 778 13.95 -4.34 -17.03
CA TYR A 778 14.68 -4.92 -18.15
C TYR A 778 15.57 -3.91 -18.89
N TYR A 779 16.64 -4.41 -19.49
CA TYR A 779 17.56 -3.67 -20.35
C TYR A 779 16.97 -3.49 -21.75
N GLU A 780 17.06 -2.29 -22.32
CA GLU A 780 16.68 -2.04 -23.72
C GLU A 780 17.79 -1.29 -24.47
N GLU A 781 18.19 -1.81 -25.62
CA GLU A 781 19.26 -1.21 -26.43
C GLU A 781 18.76 0.03 -27.20
N THR A 782 19.51 1.13 -27.13
CA THR A 782 19.14 2.45 -27.68
C THR A 782 19.32 2.57 -29.20
N ARG A 783 19.90 1.58 -29.88
CA ARG A 783 20.67 1.82 -31.12
C ARG A 783 19.89 2.02 -32.42
N ASN A 784 18.58 1.78 -32.55
CA ASN A 784 17.95 1.76 -33.88
C ASN A 784 16.46 2.16 -33.98
N ARG A 785 15.97 3.12 -33.18
CA ARG A 785 14.56 3.56 -33.30
C ARG A 785 14.45 5.06 -33.56
N ARG A 786 13.77 5.40 -34.66
CA ARG A 786 13.45 6.78 -35.06
C ARG A 786 12.61 7.41 -33.95
N PHE A 787 13.05 8.57 -33.49
CA PHE A 787 12.38 9.33 -32.45
C PHE A 787 11.09 9.96 -33.03
N ASP A 788 9.95 9.76 -32.35
CA ASP A 788 8.64 10.29 -32.75
C ASP A 788 8.49 11.73 -32.26
N ILE A 789 8.22 12.67 -33.16
CA ILE A 789 8.05 14.10 -32.85
C ILE A 789 6.91 14.33 -31.87
N SER A 790 5.93 13.44 -31.88
CA SER A 790 4.79 13.45 -30.96
C SER A 790 5.23 13.24 -29.51
N ALA A 791 6.39 12.64 -29.26
CA ALA A 791 6.97 12.50 -27.91
C ALA A 791 7.49 13.83 -27.32
N LEU A 792 7.70 14.85 -28.17
CA LEU A 792 8.23 16.17 -27.79
C LEU A 792 7.17 17.02 -27.08
N PHE A 793 5.90 16.80 -27.42
CA PHE A 793 4.76 17.47 -26.78
C PHE A 793 4.40 16.88 -25.41
N VAL A 794 4.98 15.72 -25.05
CA VAL A 794 4.73 15.07 -23.76
C VAL A 794 5.79 15.44 -22.73
N ASN A 795 7.06 15.57 -23.13
CA ASN A 795 8.14 15.97 -22.25
C ASN A 795 8.34 17.49 -22.28
N LYS A 796 7.79 18.20 -21.29
CA LYS A 796 7.84 19.68 -21.21
C LYS A 796 9.26 20.27 -21.33
N ASN A 797 10.28 19.58 -20.82
CA ASN A 797 11.66 20.05 -20.88
C ASN A 797 12.26 19.86 -22.28
N LEU A 798 11.98 18.72 -22.91
CA LEU A 798 12.45 18.42 -24.26
C LEU A 798 11.70 19.25 -25.32
N GLY A 799 10.38 19.42 -25.15
CA GLY A 799 9.54 20.31 -25.94
C GLY A 799 10.00 21.77 -25.84
N ARG A 800 10.32 22.26 -24.63
CA ARG A 800 10.94 23.59 -24.46
C ARG A 800 12.28 23.71 -25.15
N LEU A 801 13.15 22.71 -25.02
CA LEU A 801 14.48 22.73 -25.63
C LEU A 801 14.41 22.84 -27.15
N MET A 802 13.43 22.19 -27.79
CA MET A 802 13.31 22.28 -29.24
C MET A 802 12.46 23.45 -29.74
N LEU A 803 11.41 23.87 -29.03
CA LEU A 803 10.72 25.14 -29.30
C LEU A 803 11.70 26.32 -29.31
N ALA A 804 12.73 26.27 -28.46
CA ALA A 804 13.79 27.27 -28.40
C ALA A 804 14.78 27.21 -29.57
N LYS A 805 14.91 26.06 -30.26
CA LYS A 805 16.05 25.78 -31.15
C LYS A 805 15.66 25.51 -32.61
N HIS A 806 14.47 24.96 -32.82
CA HIS A 806 13.90 24.64 -34.13
C HIS A 806 12.40 25.00 -34.15
N PRO A 807 12.06 26.30 -33.98
CA PRO A 807 10.65 26.75 -34.06
C PRO A 807 10.02 26.43 -35.42
N ASP A 808 10.85 26.33 -36.47
CA ASP A 808 10.47 26.03 -37.84
C ASP A 808 9.86 24.61 -37.99
N LEU A 809 10.14 23.70 -37.06
CA LEU A 809 9.59 22.34 -37.03
C LEU A 809 8.11 22.27 -36.63
N LEU A 810 7.51 23.39 -36.23
CA LEU A 810 6.08 23.55 -36.00
C LEU A 810 5.32 24.05 -37.24
N ALA A 811 6.04 24.34 -38.33
CA ALA A 811 5.41 24.67 -39.61
C ALA A 811 4.71 23.43 -40.19
N ARG A 812 3.55 23.64 -40.83
CA ARG A 812 2.70 22.56 -41.37
C ARG A 812 3.39 21.67 -42.44
N ASP A 813 4.49 22.13 -43.05
CA ASP A 813 5.10 21.53 -44.25
C ASP A 813 6.64 21.39 -44.16
N VAL A 814 7.17 20.76 -43.11
CA VAL A 814 8.63 20.48 -43.03
C VAL A 814 8.99 19.18 -43.76
N PRO A 815 10.04 19.16 -44.62
CA PRO A 815 10.51 17.94 -45.28
C PRO A 815 11.03 16.87 -44.30
N ASP A 816 10.66 15.60 -44.51
CA ASP A 816 11.04 14.44 -43.67
C ASP A 816 12.55 14.32 -43.40
N ALA A 817 13.40 14.74 -44.33
CA ALA A 817 14.86 14.69 -44.18
C ALA A 817 15.37 15.68 -43.10
N GLU A 818 14.78 16.87 -43.05
CA GLU A 818 15.13 17.95 -42.13
C GLU A 818 14.60 17.65 -40.72
N LEU A 819 13.39 17.11 -40.68
CA LEU A 819 12.75 16.52 -39.51
C LEU A 819 13.62 15.41 -38.89
N LYS A 820 14.10 14.48 -39.71
CA LYS A 820 14.97 13.37 -39.27
C LYS A 820 16.30 13.86 -38.71
N ALA A 821 16.95 14.82 -39.38
CA ALA A 821 18.24 15.36 -38.94
C ALA A 821 18.13 16.11 -37.60
N ALA A 822 17.09 16.93 -37.41
CA ALA A 822 16.85 17.63 -36.15
C ALA A 822 16.56 16.65 -35.00
N THR A 823 15.83 15.58 -35.30
CA THR A 823 15.47 14.58 -34.30
C THR A 823 16.68 13.72 -33.87
N GLU A 824 17.58 13.36 -34.79
CA GLU A 824 18.84 12.66 -34.48
C GLU A 824 19.78 13.51 -33.60
N GLU A 825 19.81 14.83 -33.83
CA GLU A 825 20.59 15.77 -33.01
C GLU A 825 20.06 15.89 -31.57
N LEU A 826 18.73 15.95 -31.42
CA LEU A 826 18.07 15.96 -30.11
C LEU A 826 18.27 14.63 -29.38
N GLN A 827 18.22 13.50 -30.09
CA GLN A 827 18.46 12.17 -29.53
C GLN A 827 19.86 12.09 -28.92
N THR A 828 20.86 12.62 -29.61
CA THR A 828 22.26 12.67 -29.13
C THR A 828 22.39 13.58 -27.90
N ALA A 829 21.71 14.73 -27.88
CA ALA A 829 21.80 15.69 -26.78
C ALA A 829 21.25 15.18 -25.44
N VAL A 830 20.18 14.36 -25.46
CA VAL A 830 19.56 13.80 -24.25
C VAL A 830 20.45 12.74 -23.57
N GLU A 831 21.42 12.19 -24.29
CA GLU A 831 22.38 11.23 -23.72
C GLU A 831 23.45 11.90 -22.84
N PHE A 832 23.56 13.23 -22.88
CA PHE A 832 24.50 13.99 -22.05
C PHE A 832 23.86 14.49 -20.76
N LYS A 833 24.66 14.59 -19.70
CA LYS A 833 24.23 15.03 -18.36
C LYS A 833 23.55 16.40 -18.35
N CYS A 834 23.94 17.29 -19.27
CA CYS A 834 23.36 18.62 -19.47
C CYS A 834 23.02 18.83 -20.96
N PRO A 835 21.82 18.44 -21.42
CA PRO A 835 21.45 18.52 -22.83
C PRO A 835 21.54 19.94 -23.41
N GLU A 836 21.15 20.96 -22.62
CA GLU A 836 21.18 22.37 -23.02
C GLU A 836 22.60 22.90 -23.26
N GLN A 837 23.54 22.51 -22.39
CA GLN A 837 24.94 22.91 -22.51
C GLN A 837 25.64 22.21 -23.67
N PHE A 838 25.33 20.93 -23.89
CA PHE A 838 25.81 20.18 -25.05
C PHE A 838 25.29 20.77 -26.37
N THR A 839 24.01 21.12 -26.44
CA THR A 839 23.44 21.75 -27.64
C THR A 839 23.99 23.14 -27.89
N PHE A 840 24.22 23.94 -26.84
CA PHE A 840 24.90 25.23 -26.94
C PHE A 840 26.33 25.09 -27.48
N LEU A 841 27.13 24.18 -26.91
CA LEU A 841 28.50 23.93 -27.35
C LEU A 841 28.55 23.44 -28.80
N THR A 842 27.67 22.49 -29.16
CA THR A 842 27.59 21.95 -30.53
C THR A 842 27.24 23.05 -31.54
N ASN A 843 26.34 23.96 -31.19
CA ASN A 843 25.98 25.09 -32.04
C ASN A 843 27.12 26.10 -32.19
N ALA A 844 27.74 26.49 -31.07
CA ALA A 844 28.88 27.42 -31.10
C ALA A 844 30.02 26.86 -31.98
N VAL A 845 30.27 25.55 -31.92
CA VAL A 845 31.25 24.90 -32.77
C VAL A 845 30.78 24.80 -34.22
N LYS A 846 29.51 24.47 -34.49
CA LYS A 846 28.94 24.48 -35.86
C LYS A 846 29.03 25.86 -36.52
N ASP A 847 28.68 26.91 -35.79
CA ASP A 847 28.71 28.28 -36.29
C ASP A 847 30.15 28.72 -36.56
N TYR A 848 31.07 28.42 -35.64
CA TYR A 848 32.51 28.64 -35.82
C TYR A 848 33.06 27.92 -37.07
N LEU A 849 32.71 26.63 -37.24
CA LEU A 849 33.12 25.80 -38.38
C LEU A 849 32.53 26.26 -39.72
N LYS A 850 31.37 26.94 -39.71
CA LYS A 850 30.76 27.56 -40.90
C LYS A 850 31.43 28.89 -41.26
N THR A 851 31.87 29.67 -40.27
CA THR A 851 32.54 30.95 -40.51
C THR A 851 34.01 30.83 -40.93
N ASP A 852 34.70 29.74 -40.57
CA ASP A 852 36.10 29.57 -40.95
C ASP A 852 36.25 28.82 -42.30
N ILE A 853 36.71 29.54 -43.31
CA ILE A 853 36.88 29.07 -44.70
C ILE A 853 38.12 28.17 -44.86
N ASN A 854 39.05 28.17 -43.89
CA ASN A 854 40.35 27.50 -44.01
C ASN A 854 40.35 26.03 -43.56
N ILE A 855 39.23 25.52 -43.04
CA ILE A 855 39.13 24.13 -42.58
C ILE A 855 38.67 23.23 -43.73
N PRO A 856 39.44 22.18 -44.11
CA PRO A 856 39.04 21.22 -45.14
C PRO A 856 37.71 20.55 -44.80
N GLU A 857 36.88 20.30 -45.81
CA GLU A 857 35.52 19.75 -45.64
C GLU A 857 35.51 18.39 -44.92
N ALA A 858 36.48 17.52 -45.22
CA ALA A 858 36.66 16.25 -44.52
C ALA A 858 36.97 16.41 -43.02
N SER A 859 37.75 17.43 -42.66
CA SER A 859 38.08 17.74 -41.25
C SER A 859 36.89 18.36 -40.52
N ARG A 860 36.08 19.17 -41.23
CA ARG A 860 34.82 19.72 -40.71
C ARG A 860 33.83 18.60 -40.39
N GLU A 861 33.65 17.65 -41.31
CA GLU A 861 32.81 16.47 -41.10
C GLU A 861 33.35 15.57 -39.97
N ALA A 862 34.66 15.35 -39.88
CA ALA A 862 35.25 14.58 -38.79
C ALA A 862 35.05 15.23 -37.41
N LEU A 863 35.17 16.56 -37.30
CA LEU A 863 34.92 17.32 -36.07
C LEU A 863 33.44 17.28 -35.66
N LEU A 864 32.53 17.44 -36.64
CA LEU A 864 31.09 17.30 -36.39
C LEU A 864 30.71 15.87 -35.99
N ALA A 865 31.32 14.85 -36.60
CA ALA A 865 31.13 13.46 -36.23
C ALA A 865 31.69 13.15 -34.83
N ALA A 866 32.82 13.74 -34.43
CA ALA A 866 33.39 13.60 -33.10
C ALA A 866 32.52 14.23 -32.00
N LEU A 867 31.93 15.40 -32.26
CA LEU A 867 30.96 16.05 -31.36
C LEU A 867 29.67 15.22 -31.18
N ARG A 868 29.28 14.47 -32.22
CA ARG A 868 28.12 13.57 -32.20
C ARG A 868 28.42 12.19 -31.61
N LYS A 869 29.68 11.87 -31.28
CA LYS A 869 30.05 10.57 -30.72
C LYS A 869 29.52 10.49 -29.29
N ALA A 870 28.48 9.67 -29.09
CA ALA A 870 27.92 9.39 -27.78
C ALA A 870 28.99 8.90 -26.78
N PRO A 871 28.86 9.23 -25.47
CA PRO A 871 29.79 8.73 -24.46
C PRO A 871 29.82 7.20 -24.47
N GLU A 872 31.00 6.61 -24.68
CA GLU A 872 31.19 5.16 -24.52
C GLU A 872 30.83 4.79 -23.08
N ARG A 873 29.81 3.93 -22.91
CA ARG A 873 29.35 3.46 -21.60
C ARG A 873 30.07 2.15 -21.27
N PRO A 874 31.08 2.11 -20.39
CA PRO A 874 31.63 0.85 -19.92
C PRO A 874 30.73 0.22 -18.84
N GLY A 875 30.62 -1.12 -18.91
CA GLY A 875 30.20 -1.99 -17.81
C GLY A 875 28.95 -2.82 -18.11
N PHE A 876 29.15 -3.92 -18.86
CA PHE A 876 28.20 -4.99 -19.19
C PHE A 876 27.22 -4.72 -20.35
N SER A 877 27.34 -5.55 -21.39
CA SER A 877 26.42 -5.60 -22.54
C SER A 877 25.46 -6.76 -22.32
N PHE A 878 24.17 -6.46 -22.22
CA PHE A 878 23.11 -7.46 -22.17
C PHE A 878 22.39 -7.49 -23.53
N ALA A 879 21.76 -8.61 -23.87
CA ALA A 879 20.83 -8.63 -24.99
C ALA A 879 19.63 -7.72 -24.66
N SER A 880 19.17 -6.90 -25.60
CA SER A 880 17.96 -6.08 -25.42
C SER A 880 16.78 -6.98 -25.04
N GLY A 881 16.04 -6.59 -23.99
CA GLY A 881 14.97 -7.38 -23.38
C GLY A 881 15.39 -8.20 -22.16
N THR A 882 16.67 -8.27 -21.80
CA THR A 882 17.12 -9.03 -20.61
C THR A 882 16.58 -8.41 -19.33
N VAL A 883 15.96 -9.19 -18.45
CA VAL A 883 15.54 -8.76 -17.11
C VAL A 883 16.77 -8.65 -16.21
N ILE A 884 17.01 -7.45 -15.66
CA ILE A 884 18.22 -7.12 -14.91
C ILE A 884 18.00 -7.06 -13.40
N ALA A 885 16.81 -6.69 -12.97
CA ALA A 885 16.47 -6.49 -11.57
C ALA A 885 14.96 -6.64 -11.35
N ASP A 886 14.59 -6.88 -10.10
CA ASP A 886 13.20 -6.88 -9.66
C ASP A 886 12.98 -5.93 -8.47
N PHE A 887 11.77 -5.43 -8.35
CA PHE A 887 11.33 -4.60 -7.23
C PHE A 887 9.87 -4.91 -6.89
N TYR A 888 9.39 -4.39 -5.77
CA TYR A 888 7.98 -4.40 -5.44
C TYR A 888 7.53 -3.09 -4.80
N VAL A 889 6.22 -2.85 -4.88
CA VAL A 889 5.51 -1.88 -4.05
C VAL A 889 4.44 -2.61 -3.22
N PRO A 890 4.20 -2.19 -1.97
CA PRO A 890 3.29 -2.89 -1.06
C PRO A 890 1.80 -2.65 -1.35
N TYR A 891 1.47 -2.09 -2.50
CA TYR A 891 0.10 -1.82 -2.94
C TYR A 891 -0.07 -2.16 -4.42
N ILE A 892 -1.30 -2.45 -4.82
CA ILE A 892 -1.68 -2.56 -6.23
C ILE A 892 -1.55 -1.17 -6.82
N CYS A 893 -0.60 -1.00 -7.72
CA CYS A 893 -0.38 0.25 -8.41
C CYS A 893 -1.19 0.21 -9.71
N CYS A 894 -2.08 1.20 -9.83
CA CYS A 894 -2.86 1.63 -10.99
C CYS A 894 -3.29 0.54 -12.01
N SER A 895 -4.60 0.38 -12.16
CA SER A 895 -5.18 -0.16 -13.40
C SER A 895 -4.69 0.70 -14.59
N ASP A 896 -4.23 0.06 -15.67
CA ASP A 896 -3.91 0.71 -16.95
C ASP A 896 -5.15 1.38 -17.60
N CYS A 897 -6.31 1.26 -16.96
CA CYS A 897 -7.62 1.73 -17.39
C CYS A 897 -8.25 2.64 -16.33
N THR A 898 -8.99 3.67 -16.78
CA THR A 898 -9.97 4.34 -15.93
C THR A 898 -10.99 3.30 -15.42
N PRO A 899 -11.41 3.36 -14.14
CA PRO A 899 -12.40 2.42 -13.63
C PRO A 899 -13.70 2.57 -14.43
N VAL A 900 -14.14 1.47 -15.06
CA VAL A 900 -15.43 1.41 -15.74
C VAL A 900 -16.52 1.42 -14.68
N SER A 901 -17.26 2.53 -14.61
CA SER A 901 -18.52 2.59 -13.88
C SER A 901 -19.60 1.88 -14.70
N TYR A 902 -20.07 0.73 -14.21
CA TYR A 902 -21.20 0.05 -14.84
C TYR A 902 -22.50 0.75 -14.46
N VAL A 903 -23.23 1.27 -15.45
CA VAL A 903 -24.66 1.57 -15.34
C VAL A 903 -25.40 0.45 -16.09
N LEU A 904 -26.07 -0.42 -15.33
CA LEU A 904 -26.83 -1.55 -15.88
C LEU A 904 -28.00 -1.02 -16.73
N GLN A 905 -28.06 -1.39 -18.01
CA GLN A 905 -29.22 -1.14 -18.86
C GLN A 905 -30.24 -2.29 -18.76
N PRO A 906 -31.56 -2.02 -18.74
CA PRO A 906 -32.60 -3.06 -18.64
C PRO A 906 -32.76 -3.89 -19.93
N PRO A 907 -33.20 -5.17 -19.85
CA PRO A 907 -33.28 -6.11 -20.98
C PRO A 907 -34.54 -5.96 -21.88
N GLU A 908 -34.48 -6.58 -23.08
CA GLU A 908 -35.47 -6.55 -24.19
C GLU A 908 -36.92 -6.97 -23.84
N PRO A 909 -37.94 -6.50 -24.60
CA PRO A 909 -39.35 -6.54 -24.20
C PRO A 909 -40.05 -7.90 -24.29
N LEU A 910 -40.89 -8.13 -23.28
CA LEU A 910 -41.68 -9.31 -22.92
C LEU A 910 -42.89 -9.56 -23.87
N PRO A 911 -43.57 -10.73 -23.78
CA PRO A 911 -44.85 -10.98 -24.47
C PRO A 911 -45.96 -10.00 -24.06
N LEU A 912 -46.92 -9.72 -24.98
CA LEU A 912 -48.07 -8.83 -24.74
C LEU A 912 -48.81 -9.24 -23.47
N SER A 913 -48.58 -8.46 -22.42
CA SER A 913 -49.10 -8.60 -21.08
C SER A 913 -49.61 -7.22 -20.69
N VAL A 914 -50.83 -7.16 -20.19
CA VAL A 914 -51.39 -5.89 -19.71
C VAL A 914 -51.42 -5.95 -18.19
N PHE A 915 -50.81 -4.95 -17.58
CA PHE A 915 -50.86 -4.71 -16.15
C PHE A 915 -51.70 -3.46 -15.90
N ALA A 916 -52.44 -3.48 -14.81
CA ALA A 916 -53.19 -2.34 -14.34
C ALA A 916 -52.36 -1.71 -13.23
N ASP A 917 -51.99 -0.45 -13.41
CA ASP A 917 -51.35 0.32 -12.35
C ASP A 917 -52.27 0.43 -11.14
N GLN A 918 -51.66 0.78 -10.00
CA GLN A 918 -52.46 1.14 -8.84
C GLN A 918 -53.39 2.31 -9.20
N PRO A 919 -54.68 2.25 -8.81
CA PRO A 919 -55.69 3.26 -9.13
C PRO A 919 -55.28 4.65 -8.63
N ILE A 920 -55.17 5.60 -9.56
CA ILE A 920 -54.76 6.99 -9.31
C ILE A 920 -56.00 7.86 -9.21
N CYS A 921 -56.28 8.31 -8.00
CA CYS A 921 -57.40 9.19 -7.72
C CYS A 921 -57.26 10.56 -8.36
N ASN A 922 -58.35 11.08 -8.91
CA ASN A 922 -58.42 12.46 -9.36
C ASN A 922 -58.30 13.42 -8.16
N THR A 923 -57.98 14.68 -8.45
CA THR A 923 -57.68 15.71 -7.46
C THR A 923 -58.81 15.98 -6.45
N GLU A 924 -60.04 15.58 -6.77
CA GLU A 924 -61.22 15.75 -5.92
C GLU A 924 -61.62 14.48 -5.14
N GLY A 925 -60.94 13.34 -5.37
CA GLY A 925 -61.26 12.05 -4.73
C GLY A 925 -62.56 11.39 -5.22
N THR A 926 -63.14 11.87 -6.32
CA THR A 926 -64.44 11.44 -6.86
C THR A 926 -64.34 10.33 -7.92
N SER A 927 -63.18 10.18 -8.57
CA SER A 927 -62.91 9.11 -9.54
C SER A 927 -61.45 8.65 -9.45
N TYR A 928 -61.16 7.42 -9.84
CA TYR A 928 -59.80 6.94 -10.02
C TYR A 928 -59.55 6.58 -11.48
N SER A 929 -58.35 6.89 -11.95
CA SER A 929 -57.84 6.50 -13.24
C SER A 929 -56.84 5.36 -13.04
N VAL A 930 -57.02 4.28 -13.79
CA VAL A 930 -56.08 3.16 -13.83
C VAL A 930 -55.43 3.21 -15.19
N ARG A 931 -54.13 3.49 -15.20
CA ARG A 931 -53.34 3.38 -16.40
C ARG A 931 -53.04 1.90 -16.64
N LEU A 932 -53.29 1.46 -17.86
CA LEU A 932 -52.97 0.13 -18.32
C LEU A 932 -51.60 0.19 -18.96
N GLU A 933 -50.63 -0.44 -18.32
CA GLU A 933 -49.31 -0.66 -18.89
C GLU A 933 -49.36 -1.92 -19.74
N VAL A 934 -49.22 -1.70 -21.04
CA VAL A 934 -49.12 -2.78 -22.01
C VAL A 934 -47.65 -3.07 -22.22
N SER A 935 -47.18 -4.16 -21.62
CA SER A 935 -45.82 -4.65 -21.77
C SER A 935 -45.79 -5.72 -22.85
N GLY A 936 -45.00 -5.53 -23.91
CA GLY A 936 -44.96 -6.44 -25.05
C GLY A 936 -46.01 -6.20 -26.13
N GLY A 937 -45.89 -6.92 -27.25
CA GLY A 937 -46.75 -6.75 -28.44
C GLY A 937 -46.32 -5.61 -29.36
N THR A 938 -47.16 -5.28 -30.35
CA THR A 938 -46.87 -4.24 -31.36
C THR A 938 -47.89 -3.10 -31.28
N GLY A 939 -47.48 -1.93 -30.79
CA GLY A 939 -48.34 -0.75 -30.79
C GLY A 939 -48.70 -0.27 -32.21
N PRO A 940 -49.78 0.51 -32.39
CA PRO A 940 -50.69 1.05 -31.38
C PRO A 940 -51.63 -0.01 -30.76
N TYR A 941 -51.95 0.17 -29.48
CA TYR A 941 -52.85 -0.71 -28.74
C TYR A 941 -54.26 -0.11 -28.67
N THR A 942 -55.28 -0.96 -28.72
CA THR A 942 -56.69 -0.61 -28.57
C THR A 942 -57.23 -1.22 -27.29
N PHE A 943 -57.91 -0.41 -26.47
CA PHE A 943 -58.41 -0.80 -25.15
C PHE A 943 -59.94 -0.89 -25.20
N ILE A 944 -60.50 -2.04 -24.90
CA ILE A 944 -61.94 -2.28 -24.91
C ILE A 944 -62.42 -2.34 -23.46
N VAL A 945 -63.13 -1.31 -23.02
CA VAL A 945 -63.69 -1.19 -21.67
C VAL A 945 -65.20 -1.15 -21.77
N ASN A 946 -65.92 -2.06 -21.09
CA ASN A 946 -67.38 -2.15 -21.16
C ASN A 946 -67.94 -2.18 -22.59
N ASN A 947 -67.28 -2.90 -23.51
CA ASN A 947 -67.58 -2.99 -24.95
C ASN A 947 -67.45 -1.68 -25.75
N VAL A 948 -66.73 -0.68 -25.23
CA VAL A 948 -66.40 0.55 -25.95
C VAL A 948 -64.90 0.57 -26.24
N GLU A 949 -64.53 0.72 -27.51
CA GLU A 949 -63.15 0.88 -27.95
C GLU A 949 -62.62 2.27 -27.60
N GLN A 950 -61.46 2.30 -26.97
CA GLN A 950 -60.74 3.50 -26.58
C GLN A 950 -59.28 3.39 -27.04
N THR A 951 -58.72 4.51 -27.49
CA THR A 951 -57.31 4.62 -27.88
C THR A 951 -56.42 5.06 -26.73
N ASN A 952 -57.02 5.51 -25.62
CA ASN A 952 -56.30 5.90 -24.42
C ASN A 952 -56.08 4.69 -23.53
N ASN A 953 -54.86 4.53 -23.01
CA ASN A 953 -54.51 3.47 -22.09
C ASN A 953 -54.89 3.77 -20.63
N THR A 954 -55.46 4.94 -20.36
CA THR A 954 -55.91 5.35 -19.03
C THR A 954 -57.42 5.22 -18.91
N ILE A 955 -57.88 4.30 -18.05
CA ILE A 955 -59.30 4.01 -17.84
C ILE A 955 -59.77 4.76 -16.60
N VAL A 956 -60.72 5.67 -16.76
CA VAL A 956 -61.29 6.45 -15.66
C VAL A 956 -62.57 5.79 -15.15
N LEU A 957 -62.60 5.46 -13.86
CA LEU A 957 -63.73 4.83 -13.17
C LEU A 957 -64.11 5.66 -11.94
N ALA A 958 -65.40 5.69 -11.60
CA ALA A 958 -65.86 6.41 -10.42
C ALA A 958 -65.33 5.77 -9.12
N SER A 959 -65.00 6.58 -8.11
CA SER A 959 -64.56 6.11 -6.79
C SER A 959 -65.65 5.20 -6.17
N GLY A 960 -65.31 3.96 -5.83
CA GLY A 960 -66.25 2.94 -5.35
C GLY A 960 -67.00 2.14 -6.44
N SER A 961 -66.66 2.30 -7.72
CA SER A 961 -67.23 1.48 -8.82
C SER A 961 -66.85 0.00 -8.73
N PRO A 962 -67.69 -0.94 -9.19
CA PRO A 962 -67.40 -2.38 -9.16
C PRO A 962 -66.27 -2.78 -10.13
N ASP A 963 -65.75 -4.00 -9.95
CA ASP A 963 -64.67 -4.56 -10.79
C ASP A 963 -65.02 -4.48 -12.29
N THR A 964 -64.10 -3.94 -13.10
CA THR A 964 -64.31 -3.67 -14.53
C THR A 964 -63.31 -4.46 -15.38
N LYS A 965 -63.81 -5.28 -16.33
CA LYS A 965 -62.97 -6.06 -17.25
C LYS A 965 -62.55 -5.23 -18.46
N VAL A 966 -61.26 -5.25 -18.79
CA VAL A 966 -60.67 -4.55 -19.94
C VAL A 966 -59.91 -5.53 -20.83
N THR A 967 -60.14 -5.44 -22.14
CA THR A 967 -59.42 -6.25 -23.15
C THR A 967 -58.54 -5.33 -23.99
N VAL A 968 -57.25 -5.61 -24.07
CA VAL A 968 -56.28 -4.86 -24.87
C VAL A 968 -55.91 -5.65 -26.11
N LYS A 969 -55.95 -5.00 -27.27
CA LYS A 969 -55.61 -5.58 -28.57
C LYS A 969 -54.48 -4.79 -29.22
N ASP A 970 -53.42 -5.47 -29.64
CA ASP A 970 -52.29 -4.86 -30.36
C ASP A 970 -52.54 -4.73 -31.86
N ALA A 971 -51.67 -4.00 -32.57
CA ALA A 971 -51.77 -3.75 -34.00
C ALA A 971 -51.57 -5.02 -34.86
N ALA A 972 -50.97 -6.07 -34.28
CA ALA A 972 -50.81 -7.39 -34.88
C ALA A 972 -51.99 -8.34 -34.61
N GLY A 973 -53.01 -7.88 -33.87
CA GLY A 973 -54.24 -8.62 -33.58
C GLY A 973 -54.19 -9.53 -32.35
N LYS A 974 -53.12 -9.50 -31.54
CA LYS A 974 -53.02 -10.24 -30.28
C LYS A 974 -53.76 -9.51 -29.16
N THR A 975 -54.39 -10.27 -28.26
CA THR A 975 -55.22 -9.72 -27.18
C THR A 975 -54.76 -10.18 -25.79
N ALA A 976 -54.80 -9.29 -24.81
CA ALA A 976 -54.59 -9.57 -23.39
C ALA A 976 -55.75 -8.99 -22.56
N GLU A 977 -56.20 -9.67 -21.51
CA GLU A 977 -57.33 -9.24 -20.68
C GLU A 977 -56.89 -8.96 -19.24
N ILE A 978 -57.50 -7.96 -18.59
CA ILE A 978 -57.30 -7.65 -17.17
C ILE A 978 -58.60 -7.18 -16.51
N VAL A 979 -58.73 -7.42 -15.21
CA VAL A 979 -59.84 -6.93 -14.39
C VAL A 979 -59.33 -5.86 -13.45
N ILE A 980 -59.81 -4.62 -13.62
CA ILE A 980 -59.57 -3.51 -12.71
C ILE A 980 -60.46 -3.70 -11.48
N LYS A 981 -59.84 -3.78 -10.29
CA LYS A 981 -60.55 -3.95 -9.02
C LYS A 981 -61.12 -2.62 -8.51
N SER A 982 -62.28 -2.67 -7.85
CA SER A 982 -62.90 -1.52 -7.20
C SER A 982 -61.94 -0.78 -6.26
N HIS A 983 -61.89 0.56 -6.34
CA HIS A 983 -61.04 1.41 -5.50
C HIS A 983 -61.75 2.67 -4.99
N THR A 984 -61.43 3.12 -3.77
CA THR A 984 -62.01 4.31 -3.14
C THR A 984 -60.92 5.31 -2.81
N CYS A 985 -61.08 6.56 -3.26
CA CYS A 985 -60.05 7.58 -3.28
C CYS A 985 -59.97 8.49 -2.04
N GLN A 986 -58.75 8.90 -1.67
CA GLN A 986 -58.44 9.94 -0.68
C GLN A 986 -57.56 11.07 -1.29
N PRO A 987 -57.53 12.29 -0.73
CA PRO A 987 -56.93 13.48 -1.38
C PRO A 987 -55.40 13.37 -1.63
N PRO A 988 -54.86 13.94 -2.73
CA PRO A 988 -53.45 13.80 -3.13
C PRO A 988 -52.45 14.68 -2.34
N CYS A 989 -51.22 14.18 -2.25
CA CYS A 989 -50.06 14.78 -1.57
C CYS A 989 -49.19 15.61 -2.53
N ASN A 990 -49.03 16.91 -2.27
CA ASN A 990 -48.24 17.83 -3.13
C ASN A 990 -46.79 18.08 -2.63
N LEU A 991 -46.21 17.18 -1.83
CA LEU A 991 -44.84 17.33 -1.31
C LEU A 991 -43.82 16.47 -2.08
N PRO A 992 -42.54 16.87 -2.16
CA PRO A 992 -41.48 16.05 -2.76
C PRO A 992 -41.43 14.61 -2.24
N CYS A 993 -41.07 13.67 -3.12
CA CYS A 993 -41.03 12.22 -2.88
C CYS A 993 -42.32 11.64 -2.28
N ASP A 994 -43.49 12.10 -2.72
CA ASP A 994 -44.81 11.72 -2.17
C ASP A 994 -44.93 11.99 -0.66
N GLY A 995 -44.21 13.02 -0.19
CA GLY A 995 -44.10 13.39 1.22
C GLY A 995 -43.16 12.50 2.02
N ASN A 996 -42.50 11.51 1.44
CA ASN A 996 -41.58 10.63 2.17
C ASN A 996 -40.27 11.34 2.51
N SER A 997 -39.98 11.42 3.81
CA SER A 997 -38.75 11.97 4.35
C SER A 997 -38.15 11.03 5.40
N GLN A 998 -36.85 11.17 5.61
CA GLN A 998 -36.11 10.45 6.61
C GLN A 998 -35.46 11.44 7.58
N ALA A 999 -35.81 11.30 8.86
CA ALA A 999 -35.23 12.05 9.96
C ALA A 999 -34.23 11.17 10.72
N CYS A 1000 -32.93 11.49 10.64
CA CYS A 1000 -31.86 10.77 11.31
C CYS A 1000 -31.14 11.64 12.35
N ARG A 1001 -30.56 11.01 13.37
CA ARG A 1001 -29.73 11.69 14.37
C ARG A 1001 -28.26 11.71 13.96
N TYR A 1002 -27.62 12.83 14.26
CA TYR A 1002 -26.23 13.14 14.01
C TYR A 1002 -25.59 13.71 15.27
N ILE A 1003 -24.36 13.30 15.55
CA ILE A 1003 -23.55 13.83 16.66
C ILE A 1003 -23.17 15.30 16.42
N LEU A 1004 -22.91 16.04 17.50
CA LEU A 1004 -22.31 17.38 17.41
C LEU A 1004 -20.78 17.28 17.33
N TRP A 1005 -20.15 18.28 16.72
CA TRP A 1005 -18.68 18.36 16.69
C TRP A 1005 -18.05 18.76 18.04
N VAL A 1006 -18.87 19.08 19.03
CA VAL A 1006 -18.44 19.52 20.36
C VAL A 1006 -19.39 18.96 21.40
N ALA A 1007 -18.82 18.50 22.52
CA ALA A 1007 -19.59 18.01 23.67
C ALA A 1007 -20.00 19.17 24.59
N LYS A 1008 -21.04 18.97 25.39
CA LYS A 1008 -21.40 19.90 26.46
C LYS A 1008 -20.27 19.95 27.50
N PRO A 1009 -19.60 21.10 27.70
CA PRO A 1009 -18.51 21.17 28.67
C PRO A 1009 -19.05 21.10 30.10
N VAL A 1010 -18.32 20.46 31.00
CA VAL A 1010 -18.63 20.44 32.45
C VAL A 1010 -17.45 21.03 33.20
N GLY A 1011 -17.66 22.19 33.84
CA GLY A 1011 -16.62 22.88 34.62
C GLY A 1011 -15.53 23.59 33.80
N THR A 1012 -15.61 23.58 32.46
CA THR A 1012 -14.67 24.24 31.55
C THR A 1012 -15.37 25.21 30.58
N ARG A 1013 -14.61 26.13 29.98
CA ARG A 1013 -15.07 27.00 28.89
C ARG A 1013 -14.39 26.59 27.59
N ILE A 1014 -15.14 26.50 26.50
CA ILE A 1014 -14.59 26.21 25.17
C ILE A 1014 -14.65 27.50 24.36
N VAL A 1015 -13.50 27.99 23.92
CA VAL A 1015 -13.43 29.08 22.94
C VAL A 1015 -13.67 28.48 21.57
N HIS A 1016 -14.62 29.02 20.81
CA HIS A 1016 -15.02 28.52 19.49
C HIS A 1016 -14.94 29.63 18.46
N GLU A 1017 -14.31 29.36 17.32
CA GLU A 1017 -14.27 30.25 16.16
C GLU A 1017 -14.68 29.46 14.92
N THR A 1018 -15.67 29.96 14.18
CA THR A 1018 -16.04 29.38 12.87
C THR A 1018 -15.18 29.99 11.78
N ARG A 1019 -14.47 29.16 11.01
CA ARG A 1019 -13.61 29.58 9.88
C ARG A 1019 -14.26 29.32 8.52
N GLY A 1020 -15.10 28.29 8.43
CA GLY A 1020 -15.85 27.93 7.23
C GLY A 1020 -17.19 27.29 7.57
N ALA A 1021 -18.25 27.63 6.84
CA ALA A 1021 -19.57 27.01 6.98
C ALA A 1021 -20.36 27.12 5.66
N LYS A 1022 -20.67 25.98 5.05
CA LYS A 1022 -21.39 25.89 3.78
C LYS A 1022 -22.40 24.74 3.79
N LEU A 1023 -23.60 25.00 3.30
CA LEU A 1023 -24.65 24.00 3.09
C LEU A 1023 -24.88 23.79 1.59
N ARG A 1024 -24.80 22.55 1.15
CA ARG A 1024 -25.12 22.11 -0.22
C ARG A 1024 -26.39 21.26 -0.17
N LEU A 1025 -27.35 21.61 -1.00
CA LEU A 1025 -28.64 20.94 -1.14
C LEU A 1025 -28.83 20.53 -2.60
N VAL A 1026 -29.26 19.30 -2.85
CA VAL A 1026 -29.60 18.81 -4.20
C VAL A 1026 -31.04 18.32 -4.17
N ASP A 1027 -31.87 18.80 -5.10
CA ASP A 1027 -33.27 18.40 -5.21
C ASP A 1027 -33.47 17.17 -6.11
N GLU A 1028 -34.73 16.73 -6.24
CA GLU A 1028 -35.12 15.54 -7.01
C GLU A 1028 -34.83 15.62 -8.51
N ASN A 1029 -34.59 16.84 -9.03
CA ASN A 1029 -34.23 17.09 -10.41
C ASN A 1029 -32.72 17.24 -10.59
N ASN A 1030 -31.93 16.86 -9.58
CA ASN A 1030 -30.47 17.04 -9.50
C ASN A 1030 -30.03 18.52 -9.58
N GLN A 1031 -30.89 19.48 -9.23
CA GLN A 1031 -30.47 20.89 -9.17
C GLN A 1031 -29.77 21.18 -7.83
N GLU A 1032 -28.54 21.66 -7.91
CA GLU A 1032 -27.73 22.01 -6.75
C GLU A 1032 -27.97 23.46 -6.29
N THR A 1033 -28.18 23.63 -4.98
CA THR A 1033 -28.24 24.93 -4.30
C THR A 1033 -27.15 24.96 -3.21
N VAL A 1034 -26.27 25.95 -3.27
CA VAL A 1034 -25.20 26.18 -2.28
C VAL A 1034 -25.48 27.43 -1.48
N ILE A 1035 -25.51 27.31 -0.15
CA ILE A 1035 -25.79 28.38 0.80
C ILE A 1035 -24.55 28.60 1.67
N ASN A 1036 -24.09 29.85 1.75
CA ASN A 1036 -23.03 30.25 2.68
C ASN A 1036 -23.62 30.44 4.08
N LEU A 1037 -23.22 29.62 5.03
CA LEU A 1037 -23.70 29.65 6.41
C LEU A 1037 -22.79 30.43 7.37
N MET A 1038 -21.67 30.97 6.88
CA MET A 1038 -20.76 31.78 7.70
C MET A 1038 -21.46 32.92 8.45
N PRO A 1039 -22.39 33.70 7.85
CA PRO A 1039 -23.08 34.76 8.57
C PRO A 1039 -23.93 34.23 9.74
N VAL A 1040 -24.59 33.08 9.55
CA VAL A 1040 -25.45 32.45 10.56
C VAL A 1040 -24.62 31.98 11.76
N PHE A 1041 -23.53 31.26 11.50
CA PHE A 1041 -22.66 30.75 12.56
C PHE A 1041 -21.97 31.90 13.30
N LYS A 1042 -21.45 32.89 12.56
CA LYS A 1042 -20.80 34.06 13.14
C LYS A 1042 -21.76 34.83 14.06
N GLU A 1043 -22.98 35.10 13.61
CA GLU A 1043 -23.98 35.80 14.42
C GLU A 1043 -24.30 35.06 15.73
N VAL A 1044 -24.50 33.73 15.67
CA VAL A 1044 -24.83 32.94 16.87
C VAL A 1044 -23.65 32.89 17.84
N PHE A 1045 -22.45 32.57 17.37
CA PHE A 1045 -21.30 32.44 18.26
C PHE A 1045 -20.81 33.79 18.81
N GLU A 1046 -20.86 34.87 18.03
CA GLU A 1046 -20.53 36.22 18.52
C GLU A 1046 -21.51 36.69 19.61
N SER A 1047 -22.79 36.32 19.53
CA SER A 1047 -23.80 36.65 20.55
C SER A 1047 -23.48 36.05 21.94
N VAL A 1048 -22.68 34.98 21.97
CA VAL A 1048 -22.18 34.32 23.18
C VAL A 1048 -20.68 34.56 23.40
N HIS A 1049 -20.12 35.62 22.80
CA HIS A 1049 -18.71 36.00 22.88
C HIS A 1049 -17.74 34.89 22.46
N ASN A 1050 -18.14 34.04 21.51
CA ASN A 1050 -17.34 32.92 21.01
C ASN A 1050 -16.97 31.90 22.11
N VAL A 1051 -17.76 31.80 23.18
CA VAL A 1051 -17.52 30.88 24.29
C VAL A 1051 -18.72 29.97 24.52
N ILE A 1052 -18.45 28.65 24.49
CA ILE A 1052 -19.41 27.60 24.84
C ILE A 1052 -19.21 27.21 26.30
N LEU A 1053 -20.30 27.26 27.07
CA LEU A 1053 -20.42 26.91 28.48
C LEU A 1053 -21.55 25.90 28.67
N ALA A 1054 -21.56 25.18 29.79
CA ALA A 1054 -22.66 24.26 30.12
C ALA A 1054 -24.04 24.93 30.10
N THR A 1055 -24.12 26.20 30.49
CA THR A 1055 -25.37 26.97 30.63
C THR A 1055 -25.92 27.51 29.31
N ASN A 1056 -25.05 27.75 28.31
CA ASN A 1056 -25.47 28.29 27.01
C ASN A 1056 -25.47 27.24 25.89
N PHE A 1057 -24.92 26.04 26.12
CA PHE A 1057 -24.78 24.96 25.14
C PHE A 1057 -26.09 24.71 24.36
N ASP A 1058 -27.16 24.36 25.08
CA ASP A 1058 -28.44 24.01 24.45
C ASP A 1058 -29.06 25.19 23.70
N SER A 1059 -28.88 26.41 24.20
CA SER A 1059 -29.38 27.63 23.54
C SER A 1059 -28.65 27.93 22.23
N ILE A 1060 -27.34 27.67 22.16
CA ILE A 1060 -26.52 27.88 20.95
C ILE A 1060 -27.01 26.94 19.84
N PHE A 1061 -27.09 25.64 20.11
CA PHE A 1061 -27.47 24.66 19.08
C PHE A 1061 -28.93 24.81 18.67
N LYS A 1062 -29.82 25.18 19.59
CA LYS A 1062 -31.19 25.56 19.24
C LYS A 1062 -31.21 26.76 18.28
N ALA A 1063 -30.51 27.85 18.62
CA ALA A 1063 -30.45 29.05 17.79
C ALA A 1063 -29.81 28.80 16.41
N LEU A 1064 -28.78 27.95 16.33
CA LEU A 1064 -28.18 27.51 15.06
C LEU A 1064 -29.22 26.81 14.19
N THR A 1065 -29.93 25.81 14.71
CA THR A 1065 -30.93 25.09 13.91
C THR A 1065 -32.06 26.01 13.45
N GLU A 1066 -32.56 26.91 14.29
CA GLU A 1066 -33.59 27.89 13.92
C GLU A 1066 -33.12 28.81 12.78
N LYS A 1067 -31.92 29.41 12.90
CA LYS A 1067 -31.40 30.32 11.88
C LYS A 1067 -30.97 29.62 10.60
N ILE A 1068 -30.45 28.40 10.67
CA ILE A 1068 -30.14 27.58 9.50
C ILE A 1068 -31.43 27.30 8.72
N ASN A 1069 -32.52 26.90 9.38
CA ASN A 1069 -33.78 26.64 8.70
C ASN A 1069 -34.34 27.88 7.99
N ASN A 1070 -34.11 29.09 8.51
CA ASN A 1070 -34.59 30.32 7.90
C ASN A 1070 -33.92 30.67 6.56
N VAL A 1071 -32.73 30.12 6.28
CA VAL A 1071 -32.01 30.36 5.02
C VAL A 1071 -32.20 29.22 4.00
N ILE A 1072 -32.90 28.14 4.38
CA ILE A 1072 -33.17 27.01 3.50
C ILE A 1072 -34.38 27.33 2.61
N PRO A 1073 -34.32 27.07 1.28
CA PRO A 1073 -35.47 27.28 0.40
C PRO A 1073 -36.67 26.39 0.76
N ALA A 1074 -37.88 26.92 0.63
CA ALA A 1074 -39.12 26.24 1.01
C ALA A 1074 -39.32 24.87 0.34
N LYS A 1075 -38.78 24.66 -0.88
CA LYS A 1075 -38.87 23.37 -1.59
C LYS A 1075 -38.21 22.19 -0.83
N PHE A 1076 -37.27 22.48 0.08
CA PHE A 1076 -36.62 21.47 0.92
C PHE A 1076 -37.32 21.28 2.28
N ILE A 1077 -38.26 22.16 2.65
CA ILE A 1077 -38.90 22.23 3.98
C ILE A 1077 -40.41 21.99 3.81
N GLY A 1078 -40.83 20.71 3.73
CA GLY A 1078 -42.25 20.35 3.58
C GLY A 1078 -43.13 20.75 4.77
N ASN A 1079 -44.28 21.37 4.51
CA ASN A 1079 -45.32 21.71 5.51
C ASN A 1079 -44.79 22.53 6.73
N ASN A 1080 -43.86 23.46 6.52
CA ASN A 1080 -43.23 24.26 7.60
C ASN A 1080 -42.56 23.43 8.72
N LYS A 1081 -42.24 22.15 8.47
CA LYS A 1081 -41.48 21.34 9.43
C LYS A 1081 -39.98 21.59 9.25
N PRO A 1082 -39.25 21.98 10.30
CA PRO A 1082 -37.83 22.31 10.19
C PRO A 1082 -37.01 21.11 9.71
N MET A 1083 -36.06 21.36 8.81
CA MET A 1083 -35.14 20.35 8.30
C MET A 1083 -34.06 20.02 9.33
N PHE A 1084 -33.53 21.02 10.02
CA PHE A 1084 -32.59 20.84 11.12
C PHE A 1084 -33.32 21.03 12.45
N THR A 1085 -33.23 20.06 13.36
CA THR A 1085 -33.80 20.17 14.71
C THR A 1085 -32.75 19.82 15.75
N TYR A 1086 -32.75 20.52 16.88
CA TYR A 1086 -31.90 20.19 18.03
C TYR A 1086 -32.67 19.36 19.05
N ASP A 1087 -32.20 18.14 19.30
CA ASP A 1087 -32.69 17.26 20.37
C ASP A 1087 -31.93 17.64 21.65
N ALA A 1088 -32.55 18.44 22.51
CA ALA A 1088 -31.93 18.91 23.76
C ALA A 1088 -31.79 17.81 24.83
N GLU A 1089 -32.64 16.77 24.77
CA GLU A 1089 -32.57 15.63 25.70
C GLU A 1089 -31.32 14.81 25.41
N ASN A 1090 -31.09 14.50 24.14
CA ASN A 1090 -29.95 13.67 23.72
C ASN A 1090 -28.75 14.49 23.21
N GLN A 1091 -28.84 15.83 23.16
CA GLN A 1091 -27.82 16.76 22.65
C GLN A 1091 -27.31 16.39 21.26
N LEU A 1092 -28.24 16.13 20.33
CA LEU A 1092 -27.96 15.69 18.96
C LEU A 1092 -28.62 16.63 17.95
N TRP A 1093 -28.12 16.64 16.72
CA TRP A 1093 -28.84 17.18 15.59
C TRP A 1093 -29.70 16.12 14.94
N ILE A 1094 -30.91 16.51 14.55
CA ILE A 1094 -31.80 15.73 13.70
C ILE A 1094 -31.85 16.44 12.34
N ILE A 1095 -31.50 15.72 11.29
CA ILE A 1095 -31.63 16.19 9.91
C ILE A 1095 -32.77 15.39 9.28
N ASP A 1096 -33.86 16.08 8.99
CA ASP A 1096 -35.05 15.56 8.31
C ASP A 1096 -35.07 16.02 6.87
N LYS A 1097 -34.66 15.13 5.96
CA LYS A 1097 -34.61 15.40 4.53
C LYS A 1097 -35.57 14.50 3.77
N PHE A 1098 -36.09 15.01 2.67
CA PHE A 1098 -36.83 14.19 1.71
C PHE A 1098 -35.93 13.08 1.14
N ASP A 1099 -36.50 11.89 0.87
CA ASP A 1099 -35.71 10.72 0.45
C ASP A 1099 -34.93 10.97 -0.85
N CYS A 1100 -35.55 11.72 -1.76
CA CYS A 1100 -35.02 12.11 -3.06
C CYS A 1100 -34.13 13.36 -3.04
N HIS A 1101 -33.86 13.96 -1.88
CA HIS A 1101 -32.95 15.11 -1.74
C HIS A 1101 -31.61 14.70 -1.13
N GLU A 1102 -30.52 15.36 -1.55
CA GLU A 1102 -29.20 15.25 -0.90
C GLU A 1102 -28.86 16.51 -0.10
N VAL A 1103 -28.17 16.30 1.01
CA VAL A 1103 -27.85 17.35 1.98
C VAL A 1103 -26.41 17.16 2.43
N THR A 1104 -25.59 18.19 2.30
CA THR A 1104 -24.20 18.18 2.79
C THR A 1104 -23.89 19.49 3.49
N LEU A 1105 -23.54 19.43 4.77
CA LEU A 1105 -23.09 20.58 5.56
C LEU A 1105 -21.60 20.43 5.87
N THR A 1106 -20.80 21.39 5.43
CA THR A 1106 -19.36 21.44 5.69
C THR A 1106 -19.03 22.58 6.64
N LEU A 1107 -18.27 22.29 7.70
CA LEU A 1107 -17.81 23.26 8.69
C LEU A 1107 -16.29 23.16 8.86
N GLU A 1108 -15.63 24.30 8.99
CA GLU A 1108 -14.26 24.41 9.48
C GLU A 1108 -14.31 25.25 10.75
N VAL A 1109 -13.89 24.67 11.87
CA VAL A 1109 -13.95 25.33 13.19
C VAL A 1109 -12.62 25.23 13.91
N PHE A 1110 -12.25 26.32 14.56
CA PHE A 1110 -11.19 26.35 15.55
C PHE A 1110 -11.81 26.29 16.94
N MET A 1111 -11.25 25.47 17.80
CA MET A 1111 -11.66 25.39 19.20
C MET A 1111 -10.44 25.39 20.11
N SER A 1112 -10.58 25.98 21.29
CA SER A 1112 -9.59 25.89 22.35
C SER A 1112 -10.24 25.56 23.67
N PHE A 1113 -9.65 24.59 24.38
CA PHE A 1113 -10.07 24.12 25.69
C PHE A 1113 -8.84 24.02 26.58
N SER A 1114 -8.83 24.83 27.65
CA SER A 1114 -7.65 25.01 28.50
C SER A 1114 -6.42 25.41 27.66
N ASP A 1115 -5.36 24.59 27.59
CA ASP A 1115 -4.13 24.86 26.84
C ASP A 1115 -4.08 24.17 25.46
N GLU A 1116 -5.10 23.38 25.10
CA GLU A 1116 -5.16 22.68 23.81
C GLU A 1116 -5.97 23.46 22.77
N GLN A 1117 -5.57 23.31 21.51
CA GLN A 1117 -6.19 23.91 20.34
C GLN A 1117 -6.52 22.82 19.34
N LEU A 1118 -7.68 22.93 18.67
CA LEU A 1118 -8.09 22.05 17.58
C LEU A 1118 -8.51 22.86 16.37
N ILE A 1119 -8.20 22.36 15.19
CA ILE A 1119 -8.77 22.84 13.92
C ILE A 1119 -9.46 21.65 13.27
N LEU A 1120 -10.80 21.67 13.27
CA LEU A 1120 -11.63 20.59 12.81
C LEU A 1120 -12.30 20.93 11.48
N ASN A 1121 -12.17 20.01 10.52
CA ASN A 1121 -13.00 19.98 9.31
C ASN A 1121 -14.10 18.95 9.50
N ILE A 1122 -15.36 19.38 9.50
CA ILE A 1122 -16.53 18.53 9.78
C ILE A 1122 -17.43 18.50 8.55
N ILE A 1123 -17.89 17.32 8.17
CA ILE A 1123 -18.83 17.11 7.06
C ILE A 1123 -20.00 16.28 7.57
N TYR A 1124 -21.21 16.81 7.45
CA TYR A 1124 -22.46 16.09 7.65
C TYR A 1124 -23.04 15.74 6.29
N ASP A 1125 -23.29 14.47 6.02
CA ASP A 1125 -23.87 14.00 4.76
C ASP A 1125 -24.72 12.73 4.95
N LYS A 1126 -24.97 12.00 3.85
CA LYS A 1126 -25.74 10.75 3.87
C LYS A 1126 -25.01 9.60 4.58
N ASP A 1127 -23.68 9.63 4.62
CA ASP A 1127 -22.84 8.60 5.23
C ASP A 1127 -22.61 8.87 6.73
N GLY A 1128 -22.88 10.10 7.19
CA GLY A 1128 -22.94 10.46 8.60
C GLY A 1128 -22.23 11.76 8.92
N VAL A 1129 -21.42 11.75 9.99
CA VAL A 1129 -20.54 12.85 10.38
C VAL A 1129 -19.09 12.41 10.23
N THR A 1130 -18.36 13.08 9.34
CA THR A 1130 -16.90 12.96 9.23
C THR A 1130 -16.25 14.11 9.96
N ILE A 1131 -15.36 13.83 10.92
CA ILE A 1131 -14.58 14.84 11.65
C ILE A 1131 -13.10 14.58 11.37
N VAL A 1132 -12.40 15.59 10.85
CA VAL A 1132 -10.96 15.57 10.59
C VAL A 1132 -10.28 16.61 11.46
N ASP A 1133 -9.45 16.15 12.40
CA ASP A 1133 -8.56 17.00 13.18
C ASP A 1133 -7.26 17.21 12.41
N THR A 1134 -7.09 18.42 11.89
CA THR A 1134 -5.93 18.77 11.08
C THR A 1134 -4.63 18.91 11.88
N GLN A 1135 -4.70 19.19 13.19
CA GLN A 1135 -3.51 19.30 14.02
C GLN A 1135 -3.00 17.93 14.47
N ARG A 1136 -3.91 17.02 14.83
CA ARG A 1136 -3.55 15.65 15.24
C ARG A 1136 -3.50 14.63 14.09
N GLN A 1137 -3.88 15.04 12.88
CA GLN A 1137 -4.00 14.16 11.70
C GLN A 1137 -4.92 12.95 11.91
N THR A 1138 -6.02 13.14 12.66
CA THR A 1138 -6.99 12.07 12.91
C THR A 1138 -8.26 12.30 12.10
N LYS A 1139 -8.89 11.21 11.65
CA LYS A 1139 -10.17 11.21 10.92
C LYS A 1139 -11.11 10.19 11.56
N VAL A 1140 -12.33 10.61 11.87
CA VAL A 1140 -13.37 9.73 12.43
C VAL A 1140 -14.67 9.91 11.67
N ILE A 1141 -15.39 8.80 11.49
CA ILE A 1141 -16.66 8.75 10.76
C ILE A 1141 -17.70 8.07 11.67
N VAL A 1142 -18.80 8.77 11.93
CA VAL A 1142 -19.94 8.25 12.70
C VAL A 1142 -21.17 8.20 11.80
N PRO A 1143 -21.76 7.02 11.54
CA PRO A 1143 -22.92 6.88 10.66
C PRO A 1143 -24.16 7.55 11.26
N PRO A 1144 -25.17 7.93 10.44
CA PRO A 1144 -26.45 8.40 10.97
C PRO A 1144 -27.16 7.26 11.71
N PHE A 1145 -27.86 7.58 12.80
CA PHE A 1145 -28.50 6.58 13.64
C PHE A 1145 -29.88 7.02 14.13
N GLY A 1146 -30.65 6.05 14.65
CA GLY A 1146 -31.99 6.31 15.19
C GLY A 1146 -32.95 6.92 14.18
N CYS A 1147 -32.84 6.51 12.90
CA CYS A 1147 -33.58 7.10 11.80
C CYS A 1147 -35.07 6.71 11.83
N VAL A 1148 -35.92 7.68 11.48
CA VAL A 1148 -37.36 7.52 11.38
C VAL A 1148 -37.82 7.93 9.99
N GLN A 1149 -38.60 7.08 9.35
CA GLN A 1149 -39.27 7.38 8.09
C GLN A 1149 -40.59 8.11 8.39
N VAL A 1150 -40.82 9.25 7.76
CA VAL A 1150 -42.01 10.05 7.94
C VAL A 1150 -42.63 10.33 6.58
N ASN A 1151 -43.89 9.96 6.38
CA ASN A 1151 -44.66 10.48 5.27
C ASN A 1151 -45.34 11.77 5.71
N LYS A 1152 -44.80 12.92 5.28
CA LYS A 1152 -45.23 14.27 5.65
C LYS A 1152 -46.63 14.64 5.14
N CYS A 1153 -47.20 13.88 4.22
CA CYS A 1153 -48.56 14.10 3.72
C CYS A 1153 -49.64 13.34 4.49
N THR A 1154 -49.34 12.10 4.89
CA THR A 1154 -50.28 11.27 5.68
C THR A 1154 -50.04 11.37 7.19
N GLY A 1155 -48.90 11.94 7.59
CA GLY A 1155 -48.46 11.97 8.99
C GLY A 1155 -47.96 10.61 9.51
N LYS A 1156 -47.88 9.58 8.65
CA LYS A 1156 -47.46 8.24 9.05
C LYS A 1156 -45.97 8.23 9.38
N VAL A 1157 -45.63 7.69 10.56
CA VAL A 1157 -44.27 7.59 11.07
C VAL A 1157 -43.90 6.11 11.21
N VAL A 1158 -42.77 5.69 10.65
CA VAL A 1158 -42.22 4.34 10.74
C VAL A 1158 -40.80 4.43 11.30
N ASN A 1159 -40.58 3.89 12.49
CA ASN A 1159 -39.26 3.86 13.09
C ASN A 1159 -38.41 2.77 12.42
N LYS A 1160 -37.22 3.11 11.88
CA LYS A 1160 -36.33 2.11 11.28
C LYS A 1160 -35.61 1.27 12.34
N CYS A 1161 -35.48 1.79 13.56
CA CYS A 1161 -34.99 1.03 14.69
C CYS A 1161 -36.17 0.37 15.43
N ASN A 1162 -36.24 -0.95 15.37
CA ASN A 1162 -37.26 -1.78 16.03
C ASN A 1162 -36.77 -2.44 17.33
N GLU A 1163 -35.53 -2.20 17.73
CA GLU A 1163 -34.90 -2.73 18.96
C GLU A 1163 -34.64 -1.61 19.98
N THR A 1164 -34.99 -1.84 21.24
CA THR A 1164 -34.53 -0.96 22.34
C THR A 1164 -33.19 -1.49 22.85
N LEU A 1165 -32.11 -0.73 22.64
CA LEU A 1165 -30.77 -1.07 23.10
C LEU A 1165 -30.40 -0.26 24.33
N LYS A 1166 -29.59 -0.84 25.22
CA LYS A 1166 -29.08 -0.19 26.44
C LYS A 1166 -27.61 -0.53 26.63
N ILE A 1167 -26.84 0.40 27.19
CA ILE A 1167 -25.49 0.17 27.68
C ILE A 1167 -25.61 -0.08 29.18
N ASP A 1168 -25.18 -1.26 29.64
CA ASP A 1168 -25.34 -1.69 31.02
C ASP A 1168 -24.13 -1.31 31.88
N GLU A 1169 -22.94 -1.33 31.30
CA GLU A 1169 -21.68 -1.11 32.02
C GLU A 1169 -20.68 -0.36 31.12
N ILE A 1170 -19.95 0.61 31.72
CA ILE A 1170 -18.75 1.21 31.15
C ILE A 1170 -17.60 0.92 32.10
N LYS A 1171 -16.49 0.40 31.58
CA LYS A 1171 -15.30 0.07 32.36
C LYS A 1171 -14.08 0.79 31.81
N GLY A 1172 -13.36 1.52 32.68
CA GLY A 1172 -12.07 2.15 32.37
C GLY A 1172 -10.94 1.40 33.05
N SER A 1173 -9.88 1.01 32.33
CA SER A 1173 -8.73 0.28 32.87
C SER A 1173 -7.42 1.00 32.53
N GLN A 1174 -6.56 1.19 33.53
CA GLN A 1174 -5.27 1.85 33.34
C GLN A 1174 -4.36 1.02 32.45
N VAL A 1175 -3.72 1.67 31.47
CA VAL A 1175 -2.87 1.01 30.46
C VAL A 1175 -1.43 0.91 30.92
N GLU A 1176 -0.95 1.90 31.66
CA GLU A 1176 0.45 2.07 32.05
C GLU A 1176 0.52 2.46 33.54
N PHE A 1177 1.38 1.79 34.29
CA PHE A 1177 1.60 2.06 35.71
C PHE A 1177 2.06 3.51 35.94
N ASN A 1178 1.44 4.23 36.87
CA ASN A 1178 1.72 5.64 37.18
C ASN A 1178 1.56 6.64 36.02
N GLN A 1179 0.92 6.27 34.91
CA GLN A 1179 0.55 7.20 33.84
C GLN A 1179 -0.97 7.32 33.75
N PRO A 1180 -1.53 8.51 33.44
CA PRO A 1180 -2.96 8.72 33.41
C PRO A 1180 -3.61 8.27 32.09
N PHE A 1181 -3.14 7.15 31.51
CA PHE A 1181 -3.69 6.58 30.29
C PHE A 1181 -4.64 5.43 30.59
N PHE A 1182 -5.85 5.47 30.04
CA PHE A 1182 -6.91 4.50 30.28
C PHE A 1182 -7.51 3.97 28.98
N ASN A 1183 -7.92 2.69 28.99
CA ASN A 1183 -8.74 2.07 27.95
C ASN A 1183 -10.18 1.97 28.44
N PHE A 1184 -11.16 2.32 27.59
CA PHE A 1184 -12.58 2.23 27.92
C PHE A 1184 -13.28 1.15 27.11
N SER A 1185 -14.24 0.45 27.73
CA SER A 1185 -15.06 -0.57 27.07
C SER A 1185 -16.51 -0.51 27.57
N THR A 1186 -17.45 -1.06 26.80
CA THR A 1186 -18.87 -1.14 27.16
C THR A 1186 -19.38 -2.59 27.14
N LYS A 1187 -20.48 -2.85 27.86
CA LYS A 1187 -21.31 -4.06 27.68
C LYS A 1187 -22.78 -3.66 27.48
N PRO A 1188 -23.50 -4.27 26.52
CA PRO A 1188 -23.00 -5.13 25.43
C PRO A 1188 -22.14 -4.35 24.42
N ILE A 1189 -21.47 -5.07 23.50
CA ILE A 1189 -20.61 -4.48 22.46
C ILE A 1189 -21.47 -4.10 21.24
N PHE A 1190 -21.23 -2.92 20.69
CA PHE A 1190 -21.81 -2.34 19.47
C PHE A 1190 -20.82 -2.33 18.31
N ASP A 1191 -21.31 -2.11 17.07
CA ASP A 1191 -20.49 -2.12 15.84
C ASP A 1191 -19.68 -0.83 15.67
N LYS A 1192 -20.24 0.30 16.12
CA LYS A 1192 -19.60 1.63 16.09
C LYS A 1192 -19.84 2.35 17.41
N TYR A 1193 -18.87 3.18 17.79
CA TYR A 1193 -18.92 3.93 19.04
C TYR A 1193 -18.61 5.40 18.83
N PHE A 1194 -19.07 6.20 19.77
CA PHE A 1194 -18.67 7.58 19.89
C PHE A 1194 -18.54 7.97 21.36
N TRP A 1195 -17.37 8.46 21.75
CA TRP A 1195 -17.00 8.70 23.14
C TRP A 1195 -16.75 10.18 23.41
N TYR A 1196 -17.28 10.67 24.52
CA TYR A 1196 -17.01 12.01 25.04
C TYR A 1196 -16.56 11.93 26.49
N PHE A 1197 -15.47 12.61 26.79
CA PHE A 1197 -14.92 12.76 28.13
C PHE A 1197 -15.11 14.20 28.58
N HIS A 1198 -15.68 14.38 29.77
CA HIS A 1198 -15.93 15.71 30.34
C HIS A 1198 -14.66 16.46 30.77
N THR A 1199 -13.48 15.83 30.60
CA THR A 1199 -12.15 16.42 30.83
C THR A 1199 -11.73 17.45 29.79
N GLY A 1200 -12.53 17.65 28.73
CA GLY A 1200 -12.39 18.77 27.78
C GLY A 1200 -11.76 18.42 26.44
N ILE A 1201 -11.29 17.19 26.22
CA ILE A 1201 -10.73 16.75 24.93
C ILE A 1201 -11.73 15.80 24.27
N PRO A 1202 -12.37 16.17 23.13
CA PRO A 1202 -13.21 15.24 22.40
C PRO A 1202 -12.32 14.14 21.80
N LEU A 1203 -12.57 12.88 22.18
CA LEU A 1203 -11.79 11.74 21.71
C LEU A 1203 -12.63 10.91 20.76
N TYR A 1204 -12.48 11.24 19.48
CA TYR A 1204 -13.16 10.56 18.40
C TYR A 1204 -12.48 9.20 18.17
N SER A 1205 -13.21 8.09 18.24
CA SER A 1205 -12.67 6.75 17.94
C SER A 1205 -13.68 5.96 17.11
N ASP A 1206 -13.21 5.38 16.02
CA ASP A 1206 -13.97 4.45 15.16
C ASP A 1206 -13.75 2.97 15.54
N GLN A 1207 -13.01 2.71 16.62
CA GLN A 1207 -12.63 1.40 17.12
C GLN A 1207 -13.52 0.94 18.28
N VAL A 1208 -13.56 -0.38 18.51
CA VAL A 1208 -14.42 -1.06 19.51
C VAL A 1208 -14.14 -0.62 20.97
N ALA A 1209 -12.98 -0.01 21.23
CA ALA A 1209 -12.58 0.58 22.51
C ALA A 1209 -11.55 1.70 22.26
N PRO A 1210 -11.74 2.94 22.75
CA PRO A 1210 -10.73 3.98 22.65
C PRO A 1210 -9.52 3.57 23.49
N GLN A 1211 -8.36 3.47 22.85
CA GLN A 1211 -7.11 3.10 23.51
C GLN A 1211 -6.32 4.35 23.92
N LYS A 1212 -5.69 4.30 25.11
CA LYS A 1212 -4.79 5.35 25.64
C LYS A 1212 -5.43 6.74 25.77
N VAL A 1213 -6.59 6.82 26.40
CA VAL A 1213 -7.21 8.11 26.77
C VAL A 1213 -6.44 8.72 27.94
N GLN A 1214 -5.88 9.92 27.77
CA GLN A 1214 -5.24 10.66 28.85
C GLN A 1214 -6.30 11.38 29.70
N LEU A 1215 -6.34 11.11 31.01
CA LEU A 1215 -7.19 11.83 31.96
C LEU A 1215 -6.37 12.83 32.79
N LEU A 1216 -7.00 13.88 33.32
CA LEU A 1216 -6.33 14.83 34.21
C LEU A 1216 -6.16 14.21 35.61
N PRO A 1217 -5.04 14.49 36.33
CA PRO A 1217 -4.69 13.80 37.59
C PRO A 1217 -5.68 13.93 38.75
N SER A 1218 -6.63 14.87 38.68
CA SER A 1218 -7.55 15.21 39.78
C SER A 1218 -8.91 14.50 39.72
N GLN A 1219 -9.13 13.59 38.76
CA GLN A 1219 -10.44 12.94 38.58
C GLN A 1219 -10.39 11.44 38.89
N GLU A 1220 -10.80 11.07 40.12
CA GLU A 1220 -10.96 9.66 40.53
C GLU A 1220 -12.06 8.92 39.74
N GLN A 1221 -13.06 9.65 39.22
CA GLN A 1221 -14.16 9.09 38.42
C GLN A 1221 -14.56 10.07 37.29
N PRO A 1222 -14.03 9.91 36.06
CA PRO A 1222 -14.42 10.75 34.94
C PRO A 1222 -15.87 10.51 34.56
N THR A 1223 -16.61 11.57 34.24
CA THR A 1223 -17.90 11.44 33.57
C THR A 1223 -17.66 11.14 32.09
N VAL A 1224 -18.11 9.98 31.63
CA VAL A 1224 -17.97 9.51 30.26
C VAL A 1224 -19.36 9.41 29.64
N ARG A 1225 -19.49 9.95 28.43
CA ARG A 1225 -20.66 9.76 27.58
C ARG A 1225 -20.28 8.91 26.38
N VAL A 1226 -21.07 7.89 26.10
CA VAL A 1226 -20.85 6.98 24.98
C VAL A 1226 -22.15 6.77 24.21
N ILE A 1227 -22.02 6.72 22.88
CA ILE A 1227 -23.08 6.34 21.95
C ILE A 1227 -22.63 5.08 21.24
N GLY A 1228 -23.32 3.97 21.48
CA GLY A 1228 -23.10 2.70 20.78
C GLY A 1228 -24.13 2.54 19.66
N ILE A 1229 -23.68 2.18 18.46
CA ILE A 1229 -24.52 2.07 17.25
C ILE A 1229 -24.34 0.67 16.64
N LYS A 1230 -25.45 0.00 16.31
CA LYS A 1230 -25.45 -1.20 15.46
C LYS A 1230 -25.54 -0.79 13.99
N SER A 1231 -24.55 -1.17 13.19
CA SER A 1231 -24.47 -0.84 11.76
C SER A 1231 -25.52 -1.58 10.92
N SER A 1232 -26.07 -2.69 11.41
CA SER A 1232 -27.05 -3.51 10.68
C SER A 1232 -28.42 -2.84 10.53
N ASN A 1233 -28.87 -2.07 11.52
CA ASN A 1233 -30.20 -1.46 11.54
C ASN A 1233 -30.23 0.01 12.02
N GLY A 1234 -29.07 0.58 12.37
CA GLY A 1234 -28.97 1.95 12.87
C GLY A 1234 -29.58 2.16 14.26
N CYS A 1235 -29.89 1.08 14.98
CA CYS A 1235 -30.29 1.16 16.39
C CYS A 1235 -29.10 1.58 17.26
N PHE A 1236 -29.39 2.38 18.29
CA PHE A 1236 -28.37 2.96 19.14
C PHE A 1236 -28.73 2.86 20.61
N ALA A 1237 -27.71 2.97 21.46
CA ALA A 1237 -27.84 3.17 22.89
C ALA A 1237 -26.94 4.33 23.32
N LEU A 1238 -27.41 5.14 24.26
CA LEU A 1238 -26.69 6.27 24.81
C LEU A 1238 -26.59 6.10 26.33
N LEU A 1239 -25.40 6.32 26.88
CA LEU A 1239 -25.19 6.35 28.32
C LEU A 1239 -24.19 7.46 28.68
N GLU A 1240 -24.55 8.26 29.67
CA GLU A 1240 -23.67 9.24 30.30
C GLU A 1240 -23.62 8.94 31.80
N THR A 1241 -22.44 8.58 32.29
CA THR A 1241 -22.27 8.21 33.70
C THR A 1241 -20.85 8.48 34.17
N LYS A 1242 -20.67 8.56 35.49
CA LYS A 1242 -19.35 8.48 36.10
C LYS A 1242 -18.82 7.05 35.99
N VAL A 1243 -17.58 6.91 35.57
CA VAL A 1243 -16.93 5.61 35.36
C VAL A 1243 -15.89 5.38 36.44
N ALA A 1244 -15.98 4.25 37.12
CA ALA A 1244 -14.91 3.80 38.02
C ALA A 1244 -13.69 3.36 37.19
N LEU A 1245 -12.51 3.82 37.58
CA LEU A 1245 -11.26 3.46 36.94
C LEU A 1245 -10.62 2.29 37.68
N ASP A 1246 -10.37 1.19 36.98
CA ASP A 1246 -9.49 0.12 37.43
C ASP A 1246 -8.05 0.62 37.33
N ILE A 1247 -7.57 1.20 38.42
CA ILE A 1247 -6.19 1.66 38.57
C ILE A 1247 -5.32 0.45 38.90
N ILE A 1248 -4.19 0.31 38.20
CA ILE A 1248 -3.19 -0.71 38.55
C ILE A 1248 -2.50 -0.20 39.81
N VAL A 1249 -2.98 -0.64 40.98
CA VAL A 1249 -2.34 -0.33 42.26
C VAL A 1249 -1.12 -1.24 42.41
N GLY A 1250 0.04 -0.63 42.63
CA GLY A 1250 1.31 -1.30 42.92
C GLY A 1250 1.82 -0.87 44.27
#